data_AF-A0AAE0DB08-F1
#
_entry.id   AF-A0AAE0DB08-F1
#
_cell.length_a   1.000
_cell.length_b   1.000
_cell.length_c   1.000
_cell.angle_alpha   90.00
_cell.angle_beta   90.00
_cell.angle_gamma   90.00
#
_symmetry.space_group_name_H-M   'P 1'
#
loop_
_entity.id
_entity.type
_entity.pdbx_description
1 polymer ?
#
loop_
_entity_poly.entity_id
_entity_poly.type
_entity_poly.pdbx_seq_one_letter_code
_entity_poly.pdbx_strand_id
1 'polypeptide(L)'
;MRLPRAAAAAATAAPQSLPRIRRPPLAIPKTRNPARATTPPAPHSPRPSPTRPPPLSARPPWRPRRYCRPPALLSKQPLNRSSTCSETQQRQPLNSSSNHTPPPTNKLPDVIPRPRQSVRNLNSTTLAIPRKHASVSTTAAYCYHNHHPGAGAAAPRRAADSSRPIHPLTSASHTAASNQTELLHSRSQTSGTTRATPAGNISHHQPRPTPYLTRYFFTFASLPVFPIPQLNSPLLMSLPSRCPLPVANFLVFPKLTQGNHRSKHTMSDQRDPKRARVAAAEGEHLPAGITETDEELQKHWFVGSIDQGTTSTRFLIFNGLGDPVAMHQIEFENHYPHSGWHEHDPLELLSSVEECISAALAKFTALGHPASAIRGVGITNQRETTVLWDARTGEPLHNAIVWPDTRTAPLVRDLRARPGADALQPLCGLPLSTYPSSVKLRWALDNLPRVRDAYDAGHLAFGTVDSWLIYRLNGGASASPAPIHVTDSTNASRTMFMNLHTLKYDPALLSFFDIDPAKIALPKIVPSSHPTAFGKLASGPLAGVPIAGCLGDQSSALVGQCGFLPGQAKNTYGTGCFLLYNVGHEPVISKSGLLATVAYDFGNGRKPVYALEGSIAVAGSGVKFLVKNLNFVPAATRISDLAASVPDNGGVVFVTAFSGLFAPYWIDDAKGTLFGITQHTQKGHIARATLEATCYQTKAILDAMAKDSGHALESLAVDGGLSNSDLCMQAQADISGIRVDRPAMRETTALGAAIAAGLALGVWNELDDLKNVNQSGRKVFTPSAEREKNLKMFKKWEQAVEMSRGWVRDNLE
;
A
#
# COMPACT_ATOMS: atom_id res chain seq x y z
N MET A 1 -16.17 -2.06 54.85
CA MET A 1 -17.23 -1.51 55.73
C MET A 1 -17.31 0.00 55.53
N ARG A 2 -18.50 0.58 55.76
CA ARG A 2 -18.81 2.00 56.10
C ARG A 2 -17.86 3.13 55.66
N LEU A 3 -18.38 3.99 54.78
CA LEU A 3 -18.18 5.45 54.80
C LEU A 3 -18.58 6.06 56.16
N PRO A 4 -18.26 7.34 56.39
CA PRO A 4 -19.34 8.26 56.75
C PRO A 4 -19.44 9.50 55.83
N ARG A 5 -20.66 10.03 55.73
CA ARG A 5 -21.04 11.34 55.15
C ARG A 5 -21.74 12.15 56.25
N ALA A 6 -21.46 13.46 56.31
CA ALA A 6 -22.36 14.51 56.81
C ALA A 6 -21.92 15.83 56.12
N ALA A 7 -22.75 16.77 55.62
CA ALA A 7 -24.08 17.27 56.01
C ALA A 7 -24.05 18.23 57.23
N ALA A 8 -24.62 19.44 57.22
CA ALA A 8 -25.29 20.20 56.14
C ALA A 8 -25.46 21.71 56.47
N ALA A 9 -25.95 22.47 55.46
CA ALA A 9 -26.83 23.66 55.56
C ALA A 9 -26.24 25.06 55.87
N ALA A 10 -26.95 26.19 55.69
CA ALA A 10 -27.73 26.71 54.52
C ALA A 10 -28.39 28.07 54.86
N ALA A 11 -28.01 29.17 54.19
CA ALA A 11 -28.71 30.48 54.09
C ALA A 11 -28.06 31.27 52.92
N THR A 12 -28.73 31.83 51.90
CA THR A 12 -29.67 32.98 51.85
C THR A 12 -29.12 34.28 52.47
N ALA A 13 -29.17 35.46 51.82
CA ALA A 13 -29.86 35.88 50.58
C ALA A 13 -29.03 36.88 49.72
N ALA A 14 -29.58 37.30 48.56
CA ALA A 14 -29.01 38.30 47.65
C ALA A 14 -29.72 39.67 47.75
N PRO A 15 -29.21 40.71 47.08
CA PRO A 15 -30.00 41.25 45.94
C PRO A 15 -29.17 41.51 44.66
N GLN A 16 -29.86 41.90 43.59
CA GLN A 16 -29.34 42.01 42.21
C GLN A 16 -29.25 43.46 41.71
N SER A 17 -28.33 43.77 40.78
CA SER A 17 -28.62 44.54 39.54
C SER A 17 -27.39 44.70 38.61
N LEU A 18 -27.67 44.96 37.32
CA LEU A 18 -26.75 45.30 36.21
C LEU A 18 -27.02 46.79 35.79
N PRO A 19 -26.46 47.44 34.73
CA PRO A 19 -25.61 46.94 33.64
C PRO A 19 -24.51 47.90 33.04
N ARG A 20 -23.64 47.33 32.16
CA ARG A 20 -23.14 47.86 30.84
C ARG A 20 -22.25 49.14 30.66
N ILE A 21 -21.38 49.02 29.61
CA ILE A 21 -20.94 50.01 28.57
C ILE A 21 -19.53 50.71 28.61
N ARG A 22 -18.74 50.40 27.55
CA ARG A 22 -17.71 51.11 26.72
C ARG A 22 -16.63 52.08 27.29
N ARG A 23 -15.47 52.10 26.57
CA ARG A 23 -14.31 53.04 26.64
C ARG A 23 -14.68 54.48 26.19
N PRO A 24 -13.80 55.50 26.37
CA PRO A 24 -12.92 55.93 25.25
C PRO A 24 -11.46 56.34 25.73
N PRO A 25 -10.66 57.33 25.21
CA PRO A 25 -9.17 57.19 25.13
C PRO A 25 -8.31 58.40 25.62
N LEU A 26 -6.98 58.40 25.41
CA LEU A 26 -6.10 59.57 25.11
C LEU A 26 -4.62 59.17 24.85
N ALA A 27 -3.75 60.11 24.41
CA ALA A 27 -2.36 59.83 23.94
C ALA A 27 -1.39 61.06 24.00
N ILE A 28 -0.09 60.83 23.70
CA ILE A 28 1.00 61.83 23.40
C ILE A 28 1.53 62.56 24.68
N PRO A 29 2.87 62.64 24.97
CA PRO A 29 3.82 63.51 24.22
C PRO A 29 5.37 63.23 24.18
N LYS A 30 5.97 63.63 23.04
CA LYS A 30 7.19 64.47 22.83
C LYS A 30 8.64 64.12 23.33
N THR A 31 9.52 63.96 22.32
CA THR A 31 10.80 64.68 22.04
C THR A 31 12.16 64.41 22.72
N ARG A 32 13.15 64.22 21.81
CA ARG A 32 14.56 64.75 21.74
C ARG A 32 15.74 64.00 22.37
N ASN A 33 16.88 64.18 21.67
CA ASN A 33 18.21 63.56 21.76
C ASN A 33 19.17 64.48 22.56
N PRO A 34 20.30 64.02 23.15
CA PRO A 34 21.57 63.98 22.35
C PRO A 34 22.68 62.96 22.79
N ALA A 35 23.54 62.56 21.82
CA ALA A 35 25.01 62.33 21.90
C ALA A 35 25.62 61.32 22.95
N ARG A 36 26.77 60.63 22.75
CA ARG A 36 27.74 60.47 21.63
C ARG A 36 28.54 59.14 21.80
N ALA A 37 28.99 58.55 20.69
CA ALA A 37 30.18 57.67 20.52
C ALA A 37 30.39 56.36 21.33
N THR A 38 30.44 55.22 20.62
CA THR A 38 31.52 54.20 20.66
C THR A 38 31.35 53.20 19.49
N THR A 39 32.40 52.43 19.14
CA THR A 39 32.49 51.61 17.91
C THR A 39 32.75 50.11 18.15
N PRO A 40 32.13 49.19 17.37
CA PRO A 40 32.55 47.80 17.21
C PRO A 40 33.23 47.50 15.83
N PRO A 41 33.86 46.32 15.62
CA PRO A 41 34.87 46.10 14.57
C PRO A 41 34.35 45.46 13.25
N ALA A 42 35.27 45.23 12.30
CA ALA A 42 35.03 44.73 10.94
C ALA A 42 35.75 43.39 10.62
N PRO A 43 35.34 42.68 9.55
CA PRO A 43 36.15 41.66 8.86
C PRO A 43 36.50 42.03 7.39
N HIS A 44 37.36 41.23 6.76
CA HIS A 44 38.04 41.58 5.50
C HIS A 44 37.40 41.06 4.18
N SER A 45 37.60 41.88 3.13
CA SER A 45 37.77 41.65 1.67
C SER A 45 37.91 40.20 1.13
N PRO A 46 37.41 39.90 -0.10
CA PRO A 46 38.17 40.25 -1.32
C PRO A 46 37.38 40.90 -2.50
N ARG A 47 38.13 41.21 -3.56
CA ARG A 47 37.75 41.83 -4.87
C ARG A 47 38.65 41.18 -5.98
N PRO A 48 38.49 41.46 -7.31
CA PRO A 48 37.69 42.51 -7.97
C PRO A 48 36.72 42.01 -9.07
N SER A 49 36.02 42.96 -9.70
CA SER A 49 35.19 42.79 -10.92
C SER A 49 35.82 43.50 -12.13
N PRO A 50 35.19 43.45 -13.33
CA PRO A 50 34.77 44.73 -13.91
C PRO A 50 33.47 44.75 -14.75
N THR A 51 32.81 45.92 -14.74
CA THR A 51 31.98 46.55 -15.81
C THR A 51 30.62 45.98 -16.24
N ARG A 52 29.72 46.90 -16.65
CA ARG A 52 28.33 46.68 -17.12
C ARG A 52 27.85 47.86 -17.99
N PRO A 53 27.22 47.66 -19.17
CA PRO A 53 26.56 48.72 -19.96
C PRO A 53 25.05 48.94 -19.62
N PRO A 54 24.40 50.00 -20.16
CA PRO A 54 23.03 50.45 -19.80
C PRO A 54 21.88 49.77 -20.60
N PRO A 55 20.59 50.00 -20.27
CA PRO A 55 19.46 49.26 -20.83
C PRO A 55 18.98 49.75 -22.21
N LEU A 56 18.19 48.89 -22.90
CA LEU A 56 17.59 49.16 -24.21
C LEU A 56 16.07 48.88 -24.25
N SER A 57 15.41 49.47 -25.24
CA SER A 57 13.95 49.58 -25.37
C SER A 57 13.24 48.36 -25.97
N ALA A 58 11.90 48.37 -25.90
CA ALA A 58 10.99 47.33 -26.39
C ALA A 58 11.14 46.98 -27.89
N ARG A 59 10.62 45.79 -28.26
CA ARG A 59 10.48 45.33 -29.66
C ARG A 59 9.08 44.73 -29.94
N PRO A 60 8.53 44.90 -31.15
CA PRO A 60 7.25 44.33 -31.59
C PRO A 60 7.39 42.88 -32.14
N PRO A 61 6.27 42.14 -32.32
CA PRO A 61 6.28 40.72 -32.73
C PRO A 61 6.55 40.51 -34.24
N TRP A 62 6.94 39.27 -34.60
CA TRP A 62 7.20 38.86 -35.98
C TRP A 62 6.36 37.64 -36.42
N ARG A 63 6.03 37.60 -37.71
CA ARG A 63 5.26 36.53 -38.38
C ARG A 63 6.19 35.58 -39.16
N PRO A 64 5.80 34.31 -39.39
CA PRO A 64 6.57 33.36 -40.19
C PRO A 64 6.54 33.69 -41.70
N ARG A 65 7.56 33.22 -42.45
CA ARG A 65 7.62 33.23 -43.92
C ARG A 65 7.78 31.82 -44.50
N ARG A 66 7.47 31.65 -45.79
CA ARG A 66 7.44 30.38 -46.53
C ARG A 66 8.60 30.23 -47.54
N TYR A 67 8.95 28.97 -47.81
CA TYR A 67 9.56 28.37 -49.01
C TYR A 67 10.74 29.03 -49.76
N CYS A 68 11.73 28.19 -50.10
CA CYS A 68 12.27 28.07 -51.48
C CYS A 68 12.92 26.69 -51.72
N ARG A 69 13.18 26.32 -52.98
CA ARG A 69 13.79 25.04 -53.44
C ARG A 69 15.24 25.24 -53.95
N PRO A 70 16.07 24.17 -54.03
CA PRO A 70 17.21 24.08 -54.95
C PRO A 70 16.81 23.52 -56.36
N PRO A 71 17.67 23.65 -57.40
CA PRO A 71 17.35 23.39 -58.82
C PRO A 71 17.89 22.05 -59.39
N ALA A 72 17.70 21.79 -60.70
CA ALA A 72 18.15 20.58 -61.42
C ALA A 72 18.56 20.83 -62.90
N LEU A 73 19.54 20.07 -63.43
CA LEU A 73 19.99 19.97 -64.84
C LEU A 73 20.83 18.68 -65.08
N LEU A 74 21.20 18.21 -66.29
CA LEU A 74 20.45 18.01 -67.56
C LEU A 74 21.25 17.15 -68.60
N SER A 75 21.48 15.85 -68.37
CA SER A 75 22.09 14.91 -69.36
C SER A 75 21.52 13.49 -69.19
N LYS A 76 20.94 12.82 -70.20
CA LYS A 76 21.51 12.26 -71.46
C LYS A 76 22.64 11.24 -71.19
N GLN A 77 22.66 10.01 -71.73
CA GLN A 77 21.67 9.20 -72.50
C GLN A 77 22.11 7.67 -72.45
N PRO A 78 21.74 6.74 -73.36
CA PRO A 78 20.87 5.56 -73.12
C PRO A 78 21.60 4.18 -73.09
N LEU A 79 20.88 3.09 -73.46
CA LEU A 79 21.26 1.66 -73.64
C LEU A 79 21.01 0.76 -72.40
N ASN A 80 20.52 -0.50 -72.50
CA ASN A 80 19.96 -1.26 -73.64
C ASN A 80 19.13 -2.48 -73.14
N ARG A 81 18.02 -2.84 -73.83
CA ARG A 81 17.40 -4.21 -73.93
C ARG A 81 16.97 -4.96 -72.63
N SER A 82 15.97 -5.84 -72.63
CA SER A 82 14.95 -6.23 -73.63
C SER A 82 13.79 -7.03 -72.99
N SER A 83 12.56 -6.78 -73.46
CA SER A 83 11.44 -7.71 -73.80
C SER A 83 11.23 -9.07 -73.08
N THR A 84 10.03 -9.65 -72.96
CA THR A 84 8.80 -9.65 -73.81
C THR A 84 7.55 -10.03 -72.99
N CYS A 85 6.35 -9.63 -73.47
CA CYS A 85 5.03 -10.34 -73.57
C CYS A 85 4.55 -11.33 -72.43
N SER A 86 3.27 -11.66 -72.26
CA SER A 86 2.00 -11.40 -73.00
C SER A 86 0.85 -11.54 -71.97
N GLU A 87 -0.09 -10.61 -71.84
CA GLU A 87 -1.36 -10.47 -72.61
C GLU A 87 -2.54 -11.37 -72.19
N THR A 88 -3.66 -10.71 -71.79
CA THR A 88 -5.07 -11.01 -72.23
C THR A 88 -5.78 -12.27 -71.67
N GLN A 89 -7.11 -12.46 -71.70
CA GLN A 89 -8.35 -11.64 -71.85
C GLN A 89 -9.58 -12.52 -71.44
N GLN A 90 -10.84 -12.09 -71.22
CA GLN A 90 -11.53 -10.81 -70.92
C GLN A 90 -12.95 -11.15 -70.44
N ARG A 91 -13.70 -10.21 -69.82
CA ARG A 91 -15.04 -9.76 -70.31
C ARG A 91 -15.64 -8.60 -69.49
N GLN A 92 -16.27 -7.67 -70.21
CA GLN A 92 -17.13 -6.57 -69.75
C GLN A 92 -18.62 -6.88 -70.09
N PRO A 93 -19.58 -5.94 -69.96
CA PRO A 93 -19.97 -5.11 -68.80
C PRO A 93 -21.51 -5.16 -68.55
N LEU A 94 -22.06 -4.31 -67.66
CA LEU A 94 -23.35 -3.63 -67.88
C LEU A 94 -23.49 -2.36 -66.99
N ASN A 95 -24.39 -1.44 -67.38
CA ASN A 95 -24.49 -0.07 -66.84
C ASN A 95 -25.65 0.12 -65.84
N SER A 96 -25.53 1.10 -64.93
CA SER A 96 -26.54 2.19 -64.80
C SER A 96 -26.07 3.35 -63.91
N SER A 97 -26.71 4.52 -64.12
CA SER A 97 -26.55 5.83 -63.47
C SER A 97 -27.07 5.89 -62.01
N SER A 98 -26.95 6.95 -61.20
CA SER A 98 -26.74 8.39 -61.47
C SER A 98 -26.09 9.17 -60.31
N ASN A 99 -25.61 10.39 -60.59
CA ASN A 99 -25.05 11.35 -59.61
C ASN A 99 -26.09 11.94 -58.65
N HIS A 100 -25.65 12.50 -57.50
CA HIS A 100 -25.92 13.92 -57.12
C HIS A 100 -25.04 14.41 -55.95
N THR A 101 -24.86 15.74 -55.83
CA THR A 101 -24.10 16.44 -54.77
C THR A 101 -24.75 17.84 -54.49
N PRO A 102 -24.46 18.52 -53.35
CA PRO A 102 -25.28 19.60 -52.76
C PRO A 102 -24.95 21.03 -53.24
N PRO A 103 -25.77 22.07 -52.91
CA PRO A 103 -25.35 23.14 -51.95
C PRO A 103 -26.55 23.77 -51.12
N PRO A 104 -26.64 25.09 -50.74
CA PRO A 104 -26.05 25.64 -49.49
C PRO A 104 -26.86 26.71 -48.64
N THR A 105 -26.38 26.98 -47.41
CA THR A 105 -26.25 28.27 -46.63
C THR A 105 -27.39 29.29 -46.28
N ASN A 106 -27.29 29.79 -45.02
CA ASN A 106 -27.44 31.19 -44.50
C ASN A 106 -28.81 31.89 -44.24
N LYS A 107 -29.12 32.20 -42.95
CA LYS A 107 -29.06 33.57 -42.34
C LYS A 107 -29.52 33.66 -40.85
N LEU A 108 -29.16 34.78 -40.19
CA LEU A 108 -29.50 35.25 -38.81
C LEU A 108 -30.46 36.47 -38.90
N PRO A 109 -31.21 36.92 -37.85
CA PRO A 109 -30.64 37.65 -36.69
C PRO A 109 -31.37 37.51 -35.32
N ASP A 110 -30.94 38.30 -34.33
CA ASP A 110 -31.31 38.31 -32.89
C ASP A 110 -32.64 38.99 -32.50
N VAL A 111 -33.11 38.77 -31.25
CA VAL A 111 -33.49 39.80 -30.22
C VAL A 111 -33.92 39.17 -28.87
N ILE A 112 -33.83 39.93 -27.77
CA ILE A 112 -33.82 39.57 -26.33
C ILE A 112 -34.57 40.69 -25.54
N PRO A 113 -35.24 40.54 -24.36
CA PRO A 113 -35.91 39.39 -23.68
C PRO A 113 -37.23 39.72 -22.88
N ARG A 114 -37.71 38.78 -22.02
CA ARG A 114 -38.45 38.99 -20.72
C ARG A 114 -39.91 39.53 -20.75
N PRO A 115 -40.68 39.50 -19.63
CA PRO A 115 -40.84 38.46 -18.58
C PRO A 115 -42.34 38.25 -18.16
N ARG A 116 -42.60 37.73 -16.93
CA ARG A 116 -43.89 37.60 -16.16
C ARG A 116 -44.60 36.25 -16.32
N GLN A 117 -44.85 35.50 -15.22
CA GLN A 117 -45.97 35.57 -14.23
C GLN A 117 -47.34 35.17 -14.83
N SER A 118 -48.21 34.38 -14.18
CA SER A 118 -48.13 33.70 -12.87
C SER A 118 -49.36 32.82 -12.54
N VAL A 119 -49.15 31.78 -11.71
CA VAL A 119 -50.04 31.36 -10.59
C VAL A 119 -51.41 30.67 -10.86
N ARG A 120 -51.75 29.73 -9.95
CA ARG A 120 -53.00 28.92 -9.79
C ARG A 120 -53.17 27.79 -10.80
N ASN A 121 -53.31 26.51 -10.40
CA ASN A 121 -54.15 25.85 -9.37
C ASN A 121 -55.61 25.66 -9.81
N LEU A 122 -56.02 24.39 -9.92
CA LEU A 122 -57.23 23.73 -9.36
C LEU A 122 -57.29 22.31 -9.98
N ASN A 123 -57.01 21.26 -9.22
CA ASN A 123 -57.97 20.46 -8.43
C ASN A 123 -58.85 19.49 -9.24
N SER A 124 -58.39 18.23 -9.29
CA SER A 124 -59.16 17.00 -8.99
C SER A 124 -60.65 16.88 -9.37
N THR A 125 -60.98 15.86 -10.15
CA THR A 125 -62.18 15.02 -9.90
C THR A 125 -61.95 13.58 -10.40
N THR A 126 -62.87 12.66 -10.12
CA THR A 126 -62.61 11.20 -10.04
C THR A 126 -63.67 10.37 -10.78
N LEU A 127 -63.38 9.09 -11.07
CA LEU A 127 -64.30 8.02 -11.56
C LEU A 127 -64.78 8.20 -13.02
N ALA A 128 -65.12 7.17 -13.81
CA ALA A 128 -65.37 5.74 -13.54
C ALA A 128 -64.96 4.80 -14.72
N ILE A 129 -65.27 3.50 -14.61
CA ILE A 129 -64.93 2.40 -15.56
C ILE A 129 -66.19 1.84 -16.23
N PRO A 130 -66.12 1.33 -17.48
CA PRO A 130 -66.82 0.08 -17.84
C PRO A 130 -65.90 -1.07 -18.31
N ARG A 131 -66.37 -2.32 -18.20
CA ARG A 131 -65.63 -3.58 -18.48
C ARG A 131 -66.10 -4.29 -19.77
N LYS A 132 -65.28 -5.24 -20.28
CA LYS A 132 -65.60 -6.64 -20.74
C LYS A 132 -64.46 -7.19 -21.64
N HIS A 133 -64.14 -8.49 -21.80
CA HIS A 133 -64.68 -9.76 -21.25
C HIS A 133 -63.59 -10.89 -21.28
N ALA A 134 -63.62 -11.81 -20.28
CA ALA A 134 -63.54 -13.32 -20.32
C ALA A 134 -62.40 -14.08 -21.07
N SER A 135 -61.94 -15.30 -20.69
CA SER A 135 -62.16 -16.30 -19.59
C SER A 135 -60.95 -17.29 -19.58
N VAL A 136 -60.74 -18.39 -18.83
CA VAL A 136 -61.40 -19.28 -17.81
C VAL A 136 -60.21 -19.93 -16.97
N SER A 137 -60.22 -20.67 -15.86
CA SER A 137 -61.07 -21.66 -15.11
C SER A 137 -60.94 -21.37 -13.56
N THR A 138 -61.47 -22.02 -12.49
CA THR A 138 -62.13 -23.31 -12.11
C THR A 138 -61.21 -24.56 -12.04
N THR A 139 -61.18 -25.44 -11.01
CA THR A 139 -61.99 -25.72 -9.78
C THR A 139 -61.12 -26.58 -8.78
N ALA A 140 -61.44 -27.01 -7.52
CA ALA A 140 -62.55 -26.90 -6.55
C ALA A 140 -62.11 -27.28 -5.09
N ALA A 141 -62.78 -26.69 -4.06
CA ALA A 141 -63.38 -27.26 -2.81
C ALA A 141 -62.60 -28.23 -1.84
N TYR A 142 -62.88 -28.38 -0.52
CA TYR A 142 -64.11 -28.22 0.33
C TYR A 142 -63.82 -27.78 1.83
N CYS A 143 -64.89 -27.52 2.63
CA CYS A 143 -65.08 -26.89 3.99
C CYS A 143 -64.32 -27.44 5.27
N TYR A 144 -64.53 -27.04 6.57
CA TYR A 144 -65.56 -26.26 7.33
C TYR A 144 -65.11 -25.76 8.79
N HIS A 145 -65.62 -24.59 9.26
CA HIS A 145 -65.96 -24.08 10.65
C HIS A 145 -65.00 -23.83 11.89
N ASN A 146 -65.12 -22.60 12.44
CA ASN A 146 -65.18 -22.02 13.84
C ASN A 146 -64.55 -22.75 15.07
N HIS A 147 -63.88 -22.10 16.06
CA HIS A 147 -64.38 -21.04 16.99
C HIS A 147 -63.25 -20.29 17.79
N HIS A 148 -63.58 -19.55 18.88
CA HIS A 148 -62.71 -18.53 19.54
C HIS A 148 -62.91 -18.51 21.12
N PRO A 149 -62.40 -17.55 21.96
CA PRO A 149 -61.35 -17.82 22.96
C PRO A 149 -61.69 -17.54 24.46
N GLY A 150 -60.71 -17.73 25.36
CA GLY A 150 -60.65 -17.20 26.74
C GLY A 150 -59.25 -17.45 27.36
N ALA A 151 -58.51 -16.53 27.98
CA ALA A 151 -58.78 -15.48 28.98
C ALA A 151 -58.62 -15.98 30.43
N GLY A 152 -57.49 -15.64 31.07
CA GLY A 152 -57.15 -15.87 32.47
C GLY A 152 -56.05 -14.89 32.91
N ALA A 153 -56.10 -14.37 34.14
CA ALA A 153 -55.39 -13.15 34.54
C ALA A 153 -54.65 -13.26 35.88
N ALA A 154 -54.02 -12.13 36.26
CA ALA A 154 -53.39 -11.79 37.55
C ALA A 154 -51.89 -12.10 37.74
N ALA A 155 -51.19 -11.05 38.18
CA ALA A 155 -49.89 -11.07 38.87
C ALA A 155 -50.18 -10.90 40.40
N PRO A 156 -49.27 -10.45 41.30
CA PRO A 156 -47.81 -10.23 41.21
C PRO A 156 -47.00 -10.75 42.44
N ARG A 157 -45.68 -10.47 42.48
CA ARG A 157 -44.86 -9.96 43.62
C ARG A 157 -43.49 -10.67 43.82
N ARG A 158 -42.48 -9.83 44.12
CA ARG A 158 -41.34 -9.93 45.09
C ARG A 158 -40.72 -11.33 45.35
N ALA A 159 -39.40 -11.55 45.24
CA ALA A 159 -38.29 -10.94 46.00
C ALA A 159 -38.35 -11.25 47.52
N ALA A 160 -37.28 -11.65 48.23
CA ALA A 160 -35.85 -11.73 47.90
C ALA A 160 -35.13 -12.79 48.79
N ASP A 161 -33.80 -12.93 48.63
CA ASP A 161 -32.83 -13.52 49.59
C ASP A 161 -32.97 -15.02 49.97
N SER A 162 -31.95 -15.74 50.45
CA SER A 162 -30.48 -15.55 50.39
C SER A 162 -29.75 -16.90 50.67
N SER A 163 -28.41 -16.92 50.51
CA SER A 163 -27.45 -17.79 51.23
C SER A 163 -27.59 -19.34 51.20
N ARG A 164 -26.67 -20.00 50.46
CA ARG A 164 -25.52 -20.84 50.93
C ARG A 164 -25.72 -21.90 52.06
N PRO A 165 -24.85 -22.95 52.20
CA PRO A 165 -23.79 -23.48 51.31
C PRO A 165 -23.64 -25.06 51.32
N ILE A 166 -22.46 -25.57 50.88
CA ILE A 166 -21.78 -26.86 51.23
C ILE A 166 -21.90 -28.07 50.26
N HIS A 167 -20.74 -28.71 49.99
CA HIS A 167 -20.50 -29.96 49.23
C HIS A 167 -20.42 -31.20 50.16
N PRO A 168 -20.52 -32.43 49.60
CA PRO A 168 -19.35 -33.34 49.52
C PRO A 168 -18.99 -33.73 48.04
N LEU A 169 -17.79 -34.17 47.63
CA LEU A 169 -17.00 -35.41 47.89
C LEU A 169 -17.70 -36.70 47.36
N THR A 170 -17.09 -37.77 46.81
CA THR A 170 -15.68 -38.23 46.51
C THR A 170 -15.77 -39.49 45.59
N SER A 171 -14.77 -40.18 45.00
CA SER A 171 -13.27 -40.10 44.85
C SER A 171 -12.78 -41.21 43.88
N ALA A 172 -11.51 -41.13 43.40
CA ALA A 172 -10.62 -42.27 43.05
C ALA A 172 -10.97 -43.11 41.76
N SER A 173 -10.05 -43.83 41.07
CA SER A 173 -8.56 -43.92 41.12
C SER A 173 -7.97 -44.64 39.89
N HIS A 174 -6.65 -44.46 39.67
CA HIS A 174 -5.65 -45.29 38.93
C HIS A 174 -6.09 -46.65 38.32
N THR A 175 -5.58 -47.03 37.14
CA THR A 175 -4.21 -47.60 37.00
C THR A 175 -3.67 -47.53 35.54
N ALA A 176 -2.41 -47.92 35.35
CA ALA A 176 -1.68 -47.84 34.08
C ALA A 176 -0.95 -49.16 33.73
N ALA A 177 -0.69 -49.37 32.44
CA ALA A 177 0.35 -50.27 31.91
C ALA A 177 0.67 -49.92 30.43
N SER A 178 1.88 -50.23 29.98
CA SER A 178 2.35 -50.07 28.60
C SER A 178 2.77 -51.41 27.99
N ASN A 179 2.78 -51.49 26.65
CA ASN A 179 3.66 -52.28 25.74
C ASN A 179 2.88 -52.61 24.43
N GLN A 180 3.45 -53.07 23.32
CA GLN A 180 4.71 -52.78 22.58
C GLN A 180 4.65 -53.61 21.26
N THR A 181 5.33 -53.18 20.18
CA THR A 181 5.78 -54.00 19.02
C THR A 181 4.77 -54.71 18.07
N GLU A 182 4.79 -54.25 16.79
CA GLU A 182 5.07 -55.00 15.54
C GLU A 182 4.10 -55.99 14.81
N LEU A 183 3.89 -55.67 13.52
CA LEU A 183 4.04 -56.48 12.28
C LEU A 183 3.03 -57.60 11.83
N LEU A 184 2.46 -57.32 10.64
CA LEU A 184 2.27 -58.18 9.44
C LEU A 184 1.08 -59.18 9.26
N HIS A 185 0.29 -58.88 8.20
CA HIS A 185 -0.40 -59.78 7.24
C HIS A 185 -1.51 -60.74 7.76
N SER A 186 -2.73 -60.75 7.19
CA SER A 186 -2.97 -61.31 5.84
C SER A 186 -4.44 -61.26 5.32
N ARG A 187 -4.58 -61.28 3.98
CA ARG A 187 -5.62 -61.87 3.08
C ARG A 187 -7.15 -61.86 3.39
N SER A 188 -7.91 -61.41 2.36
CA SER A 188 -9.27 -61.87 1.93
C SER A 188 -10.49 -61.39 2.77
N GLN A 189 -11.76 -61.45 2.34
CA GLN A 189 -12.40 -62.23 1.25
C GLN A 189 -13.63 -61.52 0.58
N THR A 190 -14.12 -62.14 -0.50
CA THR A 190 -15.03 -61.76 -1.61
C THR A 190 -16.49 -61.28 -1.38
N SER A 191 -16.94 -60.40 -2.30
CA SER A 191 -18.25 -60.38 -3.01
C SER A 191 -18.15 -59.38 -4.20
N GLY A 192 -19.00 -59.31 -5.26
CA GLY A 192 -20.08 -60.18 -5.76
C GLY A 192 -21.43 -59.43 -5.93
N THR A 193 -22.10 -59.29 -7.08
CA THR A 193 -21.89 -59.70 -8.51
C THR A 193 -22.43 -58.56 -9.46
N THR A 194 -22.99 -58.62 -10.69
CA THR A 194 -23.49 -59.67 -11.63
C THR A 194 -23.61 -59.16 -13.12
N ARG A 195 -23.53 -60.10 -14.08
CA ARG A 195 -24.22 -60.22 -15.42
C ARG A 195 -24.08 -59.22 -16.62
N ALA A 196 -23.73 -59.85 -17.76
CA ALA A 196 -24.36 -59.80 -19.10
C ALA A 196 -23.68 -59.07 -20.29
N THR A 197 -23.69 -59.73 -21.46
CA THR A 197 -23.19 -59.30 -22.80
C THR A 197 -24.30 -59.39 -23.85
N PRO A 198 -24.10 -58.89 -25.10
CA PRO A 198 -23.85 -59.83 -26.21
C PRO A 198 -22.87 -59.34 -27.33
N ALA A 199 -22.72 -60.18 -28.37
CA ALA A 199 -21.89 -60.17 -29.60
C ALA A 199 -21.75 -58.86 -30.43
N GLY A 200 -20.84 -58.73 -31.43
CA GLY A 200 -19.78 -59.64 -31.94
C GLY A 200 -19.21 -59.23 -33.34
N ASN A 201 -18.10 -59.86 -33.77
CA ASN A 201 -17.38 -59.89 -35.08
C ASN A 201 -17.50 -58.70 -36.09
N ILE A 202 -16.43 -58.00 -36.52
CA ILE A 202 -15.18 -58.39 -37.23
C ILE A 202 -15.33 -58.72 -38.73
N SER A 203 -14.74 -57.88 -39.59
CA SER A 203 -14.13 -58.22 -40.90
C SER A 203 -13.38 -56.99 -41.48
N HIS A 204 -12.48 -57.08 -42.46
CA HIS A 204 -11.27 -57.93 -42.56
C HIS A 204 -10.33 -57.34 -43.66
N HIS A 205 -9.01 -57.23 -43.43
CA HIS A 205 -7.92 -57.71 -44.32
C HIS A 205 -6.51 -57.18 -43.93
N GLN A 206 -5.49 -57.91 -44.38
CA GLN A 206 -4.04 -57.64 -44.27
C GLN A 206 -3.42 -57.88 -45.66
N PRO A 207 -2.19 -57.38 -45.97
CA PRO A 207 -0.99 -58.20 -45.71
C PRO A 207 0.30 -57.40 -45.33
N ARG A 208 1.39 -58.13 -45.05
CA ARG A 208 2.79 -57.63 -44.85
C ARG A 208 3.59 -57.67 -46.17
N PRO A 209 4.81 -57.08 -46.31
CA PRO A 209 6.04 -57.73 -45.78
C PRO A 209 7.20 -56.83 -45.25
N THR A 210 8.03 -57.49 -44.42
CA THR A 210 9.46 -57.39 -43.98
C THR A 210 10.54 -56.75 -44.89
N PRO A 211 11.87 -56.66 -44.54
CA PRO A 211 12.64 -57.05 -43.29
C PRO A 211 13.81 -56.11 -42.80
N TYR A 212 14.54 -56.56 -41.74
CA TYR A 212 15.99 -56.35 -41.41
C TYR A 212 16.50 -54.99 -40.83
N LEU A 213 17.55 -54.91 -39.97
CA LEU A 213 18.33 -55.91 -39.17
C LEU A 213 18.98 -55.26 -37.90
N THR A 214 18.84 -55.94 -36.74
CA THR A 214 19.86 -56.22 -35.68
C THR A 214 20.93 -55.16 -35.32
N ARG A 215 20.97 -54.52 -34.12
CA ARG A 215 21.12 -55.03 -32.72
C ARG A 215 22.53 -55.55 -32.37
N TYR A 216 23.23 -54.96 -31.39
CA TYR A 216 24.19 -55.67 -30.50
C TYR A 216 24.40 -54.94 -29.16
N PHE A 217 24.67 -55.72 -28.10
CA PHE A 217 25.18 -55.28 -26.79
C PHE A 217 26.72 -55.30 -26.80
N PHE A 218 27.39 -54.54 -25.93
CA PHE A 218 28.60 -55.01 -25.22
C PHE A 218 28.85 -54.23 -23.90
N THR A 219 29.80 -54.70 -23.10
CA THR A 219 29.99 -54.40 -21.67
C THR A 219 31.19 -53.51 -21.35
N PHE A 220 31.30 -53.09 -20.08
CA PHE A 220 32.45 -52.42 -19.46
C PHE A 220 33.83 -53.00 -19.83
N ALA A 221 34.81 -52.11 -20.08
CA ALA A 221 36.17 -52.21 -19.52
C ALA A 221 37.00 -50.91 -19.70
N SER A 222 37.90 -50.66 -18.74
CA SER A 222 39.15 -49.86 -18.86
C SER A 222 39.14 -48.32 -19.00
N LEU A 223 40.11 -47.71 -18.30
CA LEU A 223 40.48 -46.28 -18.31
C LEU A 223 41.54 -45.98 -19.40
N PRO A 224 41.93 -44.70 -19.59
CA PRO A 224 43.13 -44.24 -18.89
C PRO A 224 43.00 -42.88 -18.17
N VAL A 225 43.90 -42.64 -17.22
CA VAL A 225 44.01 -41.40 -16.40
C VAL A 225 45.36 -40.73 -16.67
N PHE A 226 45.38 -39.42 -16.94
CA PHE A 226 46.58 -38.55 -16.93
C PHE A 226 46.17 -37.05 -16.95
N PRO A 227 46.99 -36.11 -16.45
CA PRO A 227 47.65 -36.11 -15.14
C PRO A 227 47.36 -34.83 -14.30
N ILE A 228 47.69 -34.89 -13.01
CA ILE A 228 47.72 -33.72 -12.10
C ILE A 228 49.18 -33.25 -11.94
N PRO A 229 49.47 -31.94 -11.97
CA PRO A 229 50.73 -31.39 -11.45
C PRO A 229 50.58 -30.98 -9.98
N GLN A 230 51.20 -31.73 -9.06
CA GLN A 230 51.54 -31.23 -7.72
C GLN A 230 53.02 -30.82 -7.69
N LEU A 231 53.35 -29.75 -6.97
CA LEU A 231 54.72 -29.38 -6.64
C LEU A 231 54.74 -28.74 -5.25
N ASN A 232 55.70 -29.14 -4.42
CA ASN A 232 55.76 -28.77 -3.01
C ASN A 232 56.54 -27.47 -2.75
N SER A 233 56.19 -26.81 -1.64
CA SER A 233 56.87 -25.70 -0.99
C SER A 233 58.26 -26.07 -0.43
N PRO A 234 58.98 -25.17 0.26
CA PRO A 234 59.32 -23.77 -0.05
C PRO A 234 60.85 -23.54 0.02
N LEU A 235 61.36 -22.34 -0.31
CA LEU A 235 62.76 -21.98 0.00
C LEU A 235 62.99 -20.47 0.20
N LEU A 236 63.89 -20.12 1.13
CA LEU A 236 64.35 -18.76 1.42
C LEU A 236 65.51 -18.35 0.50
N MET A 237 65.61 -17.06 0.19
CA MET A 237 66.90 -16.35 0.14
C MET A 237 66.74 -14.83 0.33
N SER A 238 67.83 -14.08 0.43
CA SER A 238 67.88 -12.83 1.22
C SER A 238 68.74 -11.69 0.64
N LEU A 239 68.28 -10.44 0.91
CA LEU A 239 69.05 -9.18 0.94
C LEU A 239 69.63 -8.67 -0.42
N PRO A 240 70.16 -7.41 -0.54
CA PRO A 240 70.34 -6.35 0.48
C PRO A 240 69.84 -4.91 0.13
N SER A 241 69.40 -4.21 1.19
CA SER A 241 69.69 -2.80 1.59
C SER A 241 69.89 -1.64 0.59
N ARG A 242 69.14 -0.52 0.79
CA ARG A 242 69.67 0.80 1.24
C ARG A 242 68.54 1.76 1.70
N CYS A 243 68.90 2.80 2.46
CA CYS A 243 68.04 3.72 3.26
C CYS A 243 68.13 5.19 2.72
N PRO A 244 67.69 6.30 3.39
CA PRO A 244 67.03 6.47 4.71
C PRO A 244 65.94 7.60 4.91
N LEU A 245 65.03 7.41 5.91
CA LEU A 245 64.55 8.33 7.00
C LEU A 245 64.05 9.80 6.71
N PRO A 246 63.41 10.57 7.65
CA PRO A 246 63.32 10.41 9.13
C PRO A 246 61.99 10.68 9.92
N VAL A 247 61.80 9.89 11.00
CA VAL A 247 61.44 10.26 12.41
C VAL A 247 60.09 10.92 12.81
N ALA A 248 59.32 10.25 13.71
CA ALA A 248 58.94 10.76 15.07
C ALA A 248 58.03 9.81 15.92
N ASN A 249 58.57 9.26 17.03
CA ASN A 249 58.08 9.15 18.44
C ASN A 249 56.56 9.03 18.81
N PHE A 250 56.11 8.34 19.90
CA PHE A 250 56.65 7.30 20.81
C PHE A 250 55.50 6.73 21.72
N LEU A 251 55.83 5.85 22.70
CA LEU A 251 55.00 5.28 23.80
C LEU A 251 54.13 4.03 23.49
N VAL A 252 53.83 3.14 24.45
CA VAL A 252 54.67 2.16 25.21
C VAL A 252 53.73 1.26 26.04
N PHE A 253 54.01 -0.05 26.12
CA PHE A 253 53.27 -1.05 26.93
C PHE A 253 53.97 -1.33 28.28
N PRO A 254 53.31 -2.04 29.21
CA PRO A 254 53.80 -3.41 29.47
C PRO A 254 52.70 -4.49 29.63
N LYS A 255 53.11 -5.76 29.61
CA LYS A 255 52.31 -6.97 29.92
C LYS A 255 52.85 -7.67 31.17
N LEU A 256 51.99 -8.38 31.90
CA LEU A 256 52.32 -9.46 32.85
C LEU A 256 51.27 -10.57 32.63
N THR A 257 51.59 -11.71 31.99
CA THR A 257 52.25 -12.96 32.47
C THR A 257 51.28 -14.01 33.00
N GLN A 258 51.67 -15.29 32.88
CA GLN A 258 50.79 -16.46 32.98
C GLN A 258 50.60 -16.98 34.42
N GLY A 259 49.51 -17.69 34.67
CA GLY A 259 49.30 -18.53 35.86
C GLY A 259 48.39 -19.71 35.52
N ASN A 260 48.88 -20.93 35.72
CA ASN A 260 48.20 -22.17 35.35
C ASN A 260 47.81 -22.93 36.62
N HIS A 261 46.57 -23.39 36.79
CA HIS A 261 46.26 -24.47 37.74
C HIS A 261 44.95 -25.21 37.40
N ARG A 262 44.87 -26.46 37.84
CA ARG A 262 43.88 -27.47 37.45
C ARG A 262 43.44 -28.24 38.70
N SER A 263 42.14 -28.35 38.96
CA SER A 263 41.59 -29.22 40.02
C SER A 263 40.16 -29.68 39.70
N LYS A 264 39.66 -30.69 40.41
CA LYS A 264 38.31 -31.29 40.30
C LYS A 264 37.71 -31.45 41.70
N HIS A 265 36.38 -31.35 41.83
CA HIS A 265 35.46 -32.06 42.78
C HIS A 265 34.06 -31.42 42.57
N THR A 266 32.97 -32.08 42.14
CA THR A 266 32.18 -33.27 42.59
C THR A 266 31.10 -32.99 43.66
N MET A 267 29.87 -32.72 43.18
CA MET A 267 28.53 -33.13 43.67
C MET A 267 27.99 -32.80 45.09
N SER A 268 26.67 -32.59 45.12
CA SER A 268 25.73 -32.53 46.28
C SER A 268 25.82 -31.29 47.20
N ASP A 269 24.76 -30.84 47.90
CA ASP A 269 23.43 -31.46 48.10
C ASP A 269 22.23 -30.46 48.17
N GLN A 270 21.04 -31.04 47.96
CA GLN A 270 19.62 -30.68 48.19
C GLN A 270 19.08 -29.36 48.82
N ARG A 271 17.84 -29.06 48.35
CA ARG A 271 16.63 -28.52 49.05
C ARG A 271 16.54 -27.02 49.44
N ASP A 272 15.64 -26.29 48.76
CA ASP A 272 14.27 -25.99 49.28
C ASP A 272 13.28 -25.55 48.17
N PRO A 273 12.18 -26.29 47.90
CA PRO A 273 11.19 -25.95 46.86
C PRO A 273 9.87 -25.36 47.41
N LYS A 274 9.92 -24.21 48.11
CA LYS A 274 8.69 -23.53 48.60
C LYS A 274 8.64 -22.01 48.40
N ARG A 275 8.30 -21.58 47.18
CA ARG A 275 7.28 -20.52 46.98
C ARG A 275 6.44 -20.83 45.75
N ALA A 276 5.13 -20.95 45.95
CA ALA A 276 4.20 -21.32 44.89
C ALA A 276 3.84 -20.15 43.98
N ARG A 277 3.36 -20.46 42.78
CA ARG A 277 2.77 -19.52 41.81
C ARG A 277 1.83 -18.53 42.52
N VAL A 278 2.14 -17.24 42.42
CA VAL A 278 1.14 -16.18 42.54
C VAL A 278 0.41 -16.07 41.20
N ALA A 279 -0.86 -15.69 41.21
CA ALA A 279 -1.68 -15.62 40.00
C ALA A 279 -1.30 -14.42 39.12
N ALA A 280 -1.45 -14.57 37.80
CA ALA A 280 -1.24 -13.49 36.84
C ALA A 280 -2.20 -12.31 37.12
N ALA A 281 -1.64 -11.12 37.25
CA ALA A 281 -2.39 -9.88 37.45
C ALA A 281 -1.65 -8.71 36.78
N GLU A 282 -2.42 -7.88 36.07
CA GLU A 282 -2.16 -6.48 35.68
C GLU A 282 -0.69 -6.00 35.60
N GLY A 283 -0.14 -5.97 34.37
CA GLY A 283 0.95 -5.04 34.04
C GLY A 283 2.37 -5.49 34.37
N GLU A 284 2.70 -6.78 34.18
CA GLU A 284 4.10 -7.28 34.22
C GLU A 284 4.93 -6.74 33.04
N HIS A 285 5.34 -5.47 33.11
CA HIS A 285 6.57 -5.00 32.47
C HIS A 285 7.74 -5.22 33.45
N LEU A 286 8.91 -5.57 32.94
CA LEU A 286 10.09 -5.76 33.79
C LEU A 286 10.51 -4.44 34.47
N PRO A 287 11.11 -4.50 35.68
CA PRO A 287 11.68 -3.32 36.34
C PRO A 287 12.67 -2.58 35.44
N ALA A 288 12.60 -1.24 35.44
CA ALA A 288 13.42 -0.40 34.58
C ALA A 288 14.92 -0.72 34.69
N GLY A 289 15.54 -1.06 33.55
CA GLY A 289 16.94 -1.51 33.47
C GLY A 289 17.11 -3.03 33.34
N ILE A 290 16.04 -3.82 33.45
CA ILE A 290 16.01 -5.24 33.09
C ILE A 290 15.30 -5.37 31.73
N THR A 291 15.98 -5.92 30.74
CA THR A 291 15.41 -6.28 29.43
C THR A 291 15.03 -7.75 29.40
N GLU A 292 13.97 -8.09 28.67
CA GLU A 292 13.65 -9.49 28.36
C GLU A 292 14.74 -10.10 27.45
N THR A 293 14.95 -11.39 27.59
CA THR A 293 15.81 -12.16 26.68
C THR A 293 15.12 -12.40 25.35
N ASP A 294 15.89 -12.67 24.29
CA ASP A 294 15.34 -13.05 22.97
C ASP A 294 14.38 -14.26 23.07
N GLU A 295 14.62 -15.17 24.01
CA GLU A 295 13.75 -16.34 24.24
C GLU A 295 12.39 -15.95 24.84
N GLU A 296 12.36 -14.93 25.71
CA GLU A 296 11.12 -14.38 26.29
C GLU A 296 10.35 -13.55 25.26
N LEU A 297 11.04 -12.68 24.52
CA LEU A 297 10.45 -11.92 23.39
C LEU A 297 9.86 -12.84 22.31
N GLN A 298 10.48 -13.99 22.04
CA GLN A 298 9.96 -14.99 21.11
C GLN A 298 8.72 -15.75 21.61
N LYS A 299 8.52 -15.87 22.93
CA LYS A 299 7.58 -16.84 23.53
C LYS A 299 6.45 -16.23 24.37
N HIS A 300 6.62 -15.03 24.90
CA HIS A 300 5.70 -14.46 25.90
C HIS A 300 4.79 -13.36 25.35
N TRP A 301 5.21 -12.65 24.30
CA TRP A 301 4.50 -11.47 23.77
C TRP A 301 4.16 -11.63 22.31
N PHE A 302 2.88 -11.49 21.99
CA PHE A 302 2.40 -11.55 20.62
C PHE A 302 1.51 -10.37 20.29
N VAL A 303 1.62 -9.89 19.05
CA VAL A 303 0.80 -8.79 18.52
C VAL A 303 0.18 -9.23 17.21
N GLY A 304 -1.13 -9.07 17.09
CA GLY A 304 -1.86 -9.33 15.86
C GLY A 304 -1.76 -8.14 14.90
N SER A 305 -1.84 -8.40 13.60
CA SER A 305 -1.90 -7.37 12.57
C SER A 305 -2.88 -7.75 11.47
N ILE A 306 -3.84 -6.87 11.21
CA ILE A 306 -4.75 -6.93 10.06
C ILE A 306 -4.10 -6.14 8.92
N ASP A 307 -3.89 -6.77 7.76
CA ASP A 307 -3.40 -6.13 6.53
C ASP A 307 -4.48 -6.23 5.45
N GLN A 308 -5.26 -5.15 5.31
CA GLN A 308 -6.35 -5.03 4.34
C GLN A 308 -5.80 -4.42 3.04
N GLY A 309 -5.14 -5.24 2.22
CA GLY A 309 -4.60 -4.84 0.93
C GLY A 309 -5.67 -4.76 -0.18
N THR A 310 -5.34 -4.16 -1.32
CA THR A 310 -6.29 -3.93 -2.44
C THR A 310 -6.80 -5.20 -3.15
N THR A 311 -6.08 -6.32 -3.06
CA THR A 311 -6.48 -7.59 -3.71
C THR A 311 -6.60 -8.77 -2.75
N SER A 312 -6.21 -8.58 -1.49
CA SER A 312 -6.20 -9.63 -0.48
C SER A 312 -6.17 -9.05 0.92
N THR A 313 -6.96 -9.63 1.81
CA THR A 313 -6.91 -9.38 3.25
C THR A 313 -6.01 -10.42 3.92
N ARG A 314 -5.33 -10.03 5.01
CA ARG A 314 -4.51 -10.94 5.81
C ARG A 314 -4.68 -10.67 7.30
N PHE A 315 -4.40 -11.71 8.10
CA PHE A 315 -4.07 -11.54 9.51
C PHE A 315 -2.78 -12.27 9.83
N LEU A 316 -1.90 -11.61 10.56
CA LEU A 316 -0.60 -12.12 11.00
C LEU A 316 -0.49 -11.96 12.52
N ILE A 317 0.17 -12.91 13.17
CA ILE A 317 0.52 -12.85 14.59
C ILE A 317 2.04 -12.86 14.68
N PHE A 318 2.63 -11.79 15.21
CA PHE A 318 4.07 -11.59 15.37
C PHE A 318 4.50 -11.81 16.82
N ASN A 319 5.74 -12.26 17.03
CA ASN A 319 6.42 -12.25 18.33
C ASN A 319 7.13 -10.90 18.61
N GLY A 320 7.78 -10.77 19.77
CA GLY A 320 8.56 -9.58 20.16
C GLY A 320 9.81 -9.28 19.33
N LEU A 321 10.24 -10.17 18.44
CA LEU A 321 11.31 -9.94 17.45
C LEU A 321 10.78 -9.56 16.05
N GLY A 322 9.45 -9.56 15.88
CA GLY A 322 8.79 -9.30 14.59
C GLY A 322 8.77 -10.49 13.63
N ASP A 323 8.98 -11.72 14.11
CA ASP A 323 8.79 -12.93 13.30
C ASP A 323 7.30 -13.33 13.29
N PRO A 324 6.71 -13.63 12.12
CA PRO A 324 5.33 -14.09 12.00
C PRO A 324 5.22 -15.56 12.43
N VAL A 325 4.53 -15.79 13.55
CA VAL A 325 4.34 -17.11 14.18
C VAL A 325 3.17 -17.86 13.55
N ALA A 326 2.14 -17.13 13.12
CA ALA A 326 0.99 -17.65 12.39
C ALA A 326 0.43 -16.60 11.43
N MET A 327 -0.10 -17.03 10.29
CA MET A 327 -0.78 -16.14 9.33
C MET A 327 -1.90 -16.81 8.54
N HIS A 328 -2.81 -15.99 8.01
CA HIS A 328 -3.77 -16.37 6.98
C HIS A 328 -3.94 -15.22 5.97
N GLN A 329 -4.26 -15.54 4.72
CA GLN A 329 -4.53 -14.59 3.63
C GLN A 329 -5.71 -15.11 2.79
N ILE A 330 -6.62 -14.22 2.42
CA ILE A 330 -7.75 -14.46 1.52
C ILE A 330 -7.72 -13.41 0.40
N GLU A 331 -7.87 -13.83 -0.86
CA GLU A 331 -8.15 -12.92 -1.99
C GLU A 331 -9.67 -12.68 -2.07
N PHE A 332 -10.07 -11.45 -2.38
CA PHE A 332 -11.48 -11.00 -2.37
C PHE A 332 -11.83 -10.30 -3.69
N GLU A 333 -13.11 -10.18 -4.03
CA GLU A 333 -13.51 -9.71 -5.36
C GLU A 333 -13.09 -8.25 -5.62
N ASN A 334 -12.69 -7.98 -6.85
CA ASN A 334 -12.36 -6.66 -7.34
C ASN A 334 -13.34 -6.33 -8.47
N HIS A 335 -14.36 -5.52 -8.16
CA HIS A 335 -15.41 -5.21 -9.12
C HIS A 335 -14.96 -4.07 -10.05
N TYR A 336 -15.25 -4.21 -11.34
CA TYR A 336 -14.97 -3.20 -12.37
C TYR A 336 -16.24 -2.92 -13.17
N PRO A 337 -17.23 -2.16 -12.63
CA PRO A 337 -18.53 -1.98 -13.28
C PRO A 337 -18.43 -1.36 -14.68
N HIS A 338 -17.47 -0.45 -14.86
CA HIS A 338 -17.16 0.25 -16.09
C HIS A 338 -15.63 0.38 -16.27
N SER A 339 -15.17 0.70 -17.48
CA SER A 339 -13.74 0.93 -17.73
C SER A 339 -13.22 2.07 -16.86
N GLY A 340 -12.09 1.83 -16.17
CA GLY A 340 -11.47 2.78 -15.25
C GLY A 340 -12.17 2.96 -13.90
N TRP A 341 -13.28 2.25 -13.64
CA TRP A 341 -13.94 2.20 -12.33
C TRP A 341 -13.46 0.98 -11.56
N HIS A 342 -13.23 1.13 -10.25
CA HIS A 342 -12.76 0.05 -9.36
C HIS A 342 -13.48 0.14 -8.01
N GLU A 343 -14.15 -0.95 -7.64
CA GLU A 343 -14.99 -1.06 -6.44
C GLU A 343 -14.74 -2.34 -5.64
N HIS A 344 -15.00 -2.27 -4.32
CA HIS A 344 -15.03 -3.41 -3.39
C HIS A 344 -16.31 -3.33 -2.54
N ASP A 345 -16.92 -4.47 -2.18
CA ASP A 345 -17.98 -4.51 -1.16
C ASP A 345 -17.36 -4.29 0.24
N PRO A 346 -17.75 -3.23 0.99
CA PRO A 346 -17.25 -3.00 2.34
C PRO A 346 -17.53 -4.15 3.32
N LEU A 347 -18.57 -4.96 3.09
CA LEU A 347 -18.88 -6.14 3.90
C LEU A 347 -17.95 -7.31 3.59
N GLU A 348 -17.50 -7.47 2.34
CA GLU A 348 -16.46 -8.46 1.97
C GLU A 348 -15.09 -8.07 2.55
N LEU A 349 -14.77 -6.76 2.58
CA LEU A 349 -13.58 -6.25 3.28
C LEU A 349 -13.61 -6.57 4.78
N LEU A 350 -14.79 -6.64 5.40
CA LEU A 350 -14.96 -7.01 6.81
C LEU A 350 -14.90 -8.53 7.02
N SER A 351 -15.67 -9.31 6.28
CA SER A 351 -15.75 -10.77 6.47
C SER A 351 -14.40 -11.46 6.18
N SER A 352 -13.65 -10.98 5.18
CA SER A 352 -12.29 -11.46 4.90
C SER A 352 -11.30 -11.16 6.03
N VAL A 353 -11.50 -10.09 6.81
CA VAL A 353 -10.73 -9.81 8.03
C VAL A 353 -11.10 -10.80 9.14
N GLU A 354 -12.40 -10.99 9.40
CA GLU A 354 -12.89 -11.89 10.45
C GLU A 354 -12.51 -13.36 10.21
N GLU A 355 -12.54 -13.82 8.96
CA GLU A 355 -12.08 -15.16 8.57
C GLU A 355 -10.55 -15.28 8.69
N CYS A 356 -9.78 -14.29 8.21
CA CYS A 356 -8.32 -14.30 8.37
C CYS A 356 -7.89 -14.35 9.84
N ILE A 357 -8.51 -13.56 10.72
CA ILE A 357 -8.28 -13.60 12.17
C ILE A 357 -8.54 -15.01 12.71
N SER A 358 -9.71 -15.57 12.39
CA SER A 358 -10.14 -16.88 12.90
C SER A 358 -9.21 -18.01 12.44
N ALA A 359 -8.85 -18.04 11.16
CA ALA A 359 -8.04 -19.10 10.57
C ALA A 359 -6.53 -18.96 10.89
N ALA A 360 -6.02 -17.75 11.14
CA ALA A 360 -4.66 -17.55 11.66
C ALA A 360 -4.57 -17.92 13.15
N LEU A 361 -5.58 -17.55 13.95
CA LEU A 361 -5.64 -17.92 15.36
C LEU A 361 -5.78 -19.43 15.57
N ALA A 362 -6.50 -20.13 14.68
CA ALA A 362 -6.56 -21.60 14.70
C ALA A 362 -5.18 -22.25 14.48
N LYS A 363 -4.32 -21.66 13.64
CA LYS A 363 -2.92 -22.11 13.48
C LYS A 363 -2.08 -21.79 14.73
N PHE A 364 -2.25 -20.60 15.30
CA PHE A 364 -1.54 -20.16 16.51
C PHE A 364 -1.84 -21.03 17.73
N THR A 365 -3.11 -21.40 17.94
CA THR A 365 -3.52 -22.30 19.02
C THR A 365 -3.10 -23.75 18.76
N ALA A 366 -3.03 -24.19 17.50
CA ALA A 366 -2.44 -25.48 17.14
C ALA A 366 -0.92 -25.58 17.40
N LEU A 367 -0.21 -24.45 17.46
CA LEU A 367 1.18 -24.37 17.93
C LEU A 367 1.30 -24.35 19.48
N GLY A 368 0.18 -24.38 20.20
CA GLY A 368 0.14 -24.42 21.68
C GLY A 368 0.04 -23.06 22.37
N HIS A 369 -0.01 -21.95 21.63
CA HIS A 369 -0.14 -20.61 22.23
C HIS A 369 -1.62 -20.27 22.50
N PRO A 370 -1.98 -19.80 23.71
CA PRO A 370 -3.34 -19.38 24.01
C PRO A 370 -3.66 -18.02 23.38
N ALA A 371 -4.92 -17.79 22.98
CA ALA A 371 -5.36 -16.52 22.39
C ALA A 371 -5.08 -15.30 23.29
N SER A 372 -5.09 -15.48 24.61
CA SER A 372 -4.76 -14.45 25.61
C SER A 372 -3.28 -14.02 25.65
N ALA A 373 -2.40 -14.66 24.87
CA ALA A 373 -1.02 -14.23 24.69
C ALA A 373 -0.90 -13.08 23.65
N ILE A 374 -1.93 -12.88 22.82
CA ILE A 374 -2.01 -11.73 21.91
C ILE A 374 -2.44 -10.51 22.73
N ARG A 375 -1.53 -9.54 22.88
CA ARG A 375 -1.78 -8.35 23.72
C ARG A 375 -2.70 -7.33 23.08
N GLY A 376 -2.69 -7.25 21.75
CA GLY A 376 -3.44 -6.28 20.97
C GLY A 376 -3.33 -6.53 19.47
N VAL A 377 -4.06 -5.72 18.70
CA VAL A 377 -4.07 -5.76 17.24
C VAL A 377 -3.72 -4.40 16.64
N GLY A 378 -2.86 -4.42 15.64
CA GLY A 378 -2.64 -3.32 14.70
C GLY A 378 -3.50 -3.47 13.44
N ILE A 379 -3.90 -2.35 12.84
CA ILE A 379 -4.58 -2.31 11.54
C ILE A 379 -3.70 -1.58 10.54
N THR A 380 -3.57 -2.16 9.35
CA THR A 380 -3.06 -1.49 8.17
C THR A 380 -3.91 -1.81 6.95
N ASN A 381 -4.01 -0.84 6.04
CA ASN A 381 -5.04 -0.81 5.01
C ASN A 381 -4.55 -0.11 3.75
N GLN A 382 -5.11 -0.52 2.61
CA GLN A 382 -5.08 0.29 1.39
C GLN A 382 -5.61 1.70 1.68
N ARG A 383 -4.77 2.69 1.37
CA ARG A 383 -5.07 4.12 1.57
C ARG A 383 -6.00 4.66 0.48
N GLU A 384 -6.48 5.88 0.66
CA GLU A 384 -7.40 6.65 -0.20
C GLU A 384 -8.80 6.04 -0.48
N THR A 385 -8.93 4.71 -0.56
CA THR A 385 -10.17 3.95 -0.78
C THR A 385 -11.27 4.41 0.17
N THR A 386 -12.39 4.85 -0.40
CA THR A 386 -13.43 5.63 0.28
C THR A 386 -14.68 4.80 0.56
N VAL A 387 -15.05 4.67 1.83
CA VAL A 387 -16.24 3.96 2.31
C VAL A 387 -17.27 4.97 2.83
N LEU A 388 -18.55 4.75 2.51
CA LEU A 388 -19.67 5.65 2.86
C LEU A 388 -20.84 4.84 3.43
N TRP A 389 -21.27 5.15 4.65
CA TRP A 389 -22.31 4.40 5.36
C TRP A 389 -23.31 5.31 6.08
N ASP A 390 -24.49 4.77 6.42
CA ASP A 390 -25.46 5.43 7.29
C ASP A 390 -24.99 5.33 8.75
N ALA A 391 -24.80 6.47 9.42
CA ALA A 391 -24.25 6.53 10.76
C ALA A 391 -25.15 5.89 11.85
N ARG A 392 -26.44 5.69 11.57
CA ARG A 392 -27.46 5.20 12.50
C ARG A 392 -27.66 3.68 12.39
N THR A 393 -27.50 3.11 11.19
CA THR A 393 -27.59 1.66 10.95
C THR A 393 -26.23 0.98 10.87
N GLY A 394 -25.18 1.72 10.49
CA GLY A 394 -23.85 1.20 10.23
C GLY A 394 -23.68 0.57 8.84
N GLU A 395 -24.71 0.62 7.98
CA GLU A 395 -24.75 -0.11 6.70
C GLU A 395 -24.25 0.73 5.52
N PRO A 396 -23.51 0.13 4.56
CA PRO A 396 -23.03 0.84 3.37
C PRO A 396 -24.15 1.46 2.53
N LEU A 397 -23.89 2.68 2.07
CA LEU A 397 -24.75 3.40 1.11
C LEU A 397 -24.36 3.09 -0.34
N HIS A 398 -23.13 2.62 -0.56
CA HIS A 398 -22.54 2.22 -1.83
C HIS A 398 -21.33 1.31 -1.59
N ASN A 399 -20.84 0.64 -2.64
CA ASN A 399 -19.51 0.01 -2.64
C ASN A 399 -18.39 1.02 -2.31
N ALA A 400 -17.29 0.54 -1.75
CA ALA A 400 -16.09 1.34 -1.55
C ALA A 400 -15.48 1.75 -2.91
N ILE A 401 -15.19 3.04 -3.10
CA ILE A 401 -14.53 3.53 -4.32
C ILE A 401 -13.02 3.46 -4.09
N VAL A 402 -12.35 2.56 -4.82
CA VAL A 402 -10.98 2.12 -4.53
C VAL A 402 -9.94 3.12 -5.05
N TRP A 403 -8.75 3.21 -4.44
CA TRP A 403 -7.74 4.21 -4.80
C TRP A 403 -7.39 4.32 -6.31
N PRO A 404 -7.31 3.22 -7.12
CA PRO A 404 -6.99 3.32 -8.55
C PRO A 404 -8.13 3.86 -9.42
N ASP A 405 -9.32 4.06 -8.85
CA ASP A 405 -10.50 4.49 -9.59
C ASP A 405 -10.28 5.85 -10.27
N THR A 406 -10.69 5.93 -11.54
CA THR A 406 -10.50 7.10 -12.41
C THR A 406 -11.82 7.79 -12.80
N ARG A 407 -12.98 7.38 -12.26
CA ARG A 407 -14.29 7.99 -12.58
C ARG A 407 -14.35 9.48 -12.26
N THR A 408 -13.51 9.91 -11.31
CA THR A 408 -13.35 11.30 -10.87
C THR A 408 -12.53 12.16 -11.82
N ALA A 409 -11.94 11.61 -12.89
CA ALA A 409 -11.06 12.36 -13.81
C ALA A 409 -11.71 13.61 -14.45
N PRO A 410 -13.00 13.62 -14.87
CA PRO A 410 -13.66 14.85 -15.33
C PRO A 410 -13.74 15.90 -14.21
N LEU A 411 -14.26 15.51 -13.04
CA LEU A 411 -14.36 16.35 -11.84
C LEU A 411 -12.99 16.92 -11.41
N VAL A 412 -11.91 16.15 -11.54
CA VAL A 412 -10.54 16.62 -11.26
C VAL A 412 -10.10 17.74 -12.21
N ARG A 413 -10.50 17.71 -13.49
CA ARG A 413 -10.23 18.82 -14.43
C ARG A 413 -11.02 20.06 -14.04
N ASP A 414 -12.29 19.91 -13.68
CA ASP A 414 -13.16 21.02 -13.28
C ASP A 414 -12.67 21.66 -11.95
N LEU A 415 -12.28 20.84 -10.98
CA LEU A 415 -11.67 21.31 -9.73
C LEU A 415 -10.30 21.97 -9.94
N ARG A 416 -9.48 21.51 -10.89
CA ARG A 416 -8.22 22.21 -11.25
C ARG A 416 -8.47 23.60 -11.86
N ALA A 417 -9.63 23.84 -12.45
CA ALA A 417 -10.04 25.16 -12.95
C ALA A 417 -10.74 26.03 -11.88
N ARG A 418 -11.04 25.49 -10.69
CA ARG A 418 -11.73 26.20 -9.60
C ARG A 418 -10.77 27.17 -8.89
N PRO A 419 -11.15 28.45 -8.65
CA PRO A 419 -10.34 29.38 -7.88
C PRO A 419 -9.95 28.79 -6.50
N GLY A 420 -8.66 28.88 -6.16
CA GLY A 420 -8.10 28.33 -4.93
C GLY A 420 -7.46 26.95 -5.05
N ALA A 421 -7.54 26.27 -6.21
CA ALA A 421 -6.95 24.94 -6.41
C ALA A 421 -5.43 24.88 -6.07
N ASP A 422 -4.67 25.91 -6.42
CA ASP A 422 -3.23 26.01 -6.15
C ASP A 422 -2.89 26.07 -4.64
N ALA A 423 -3.85 26.48 -3.80
CA ALA A 423 -3.65 26.59 -2.35
C ALA A 423 -3.79 25.25 -1.61
N LEU A 424 -4.27 24.19 -2.28
CA LEU A 424 -4.55 22.90 -1.65
C LEU A 424 -3.27 22.13 -1.30
N GLN A 425 -2.31 22.05 -2.24
CA GLN A 425 -1.08 21.26 -2.03
C GLN A 425 -0.21 21.80 -0.87
N PRO A 426 -0.05 23.13 -0.68
CA PRO A 426 0.61 23.66 0.52
C PRO A 426 -0.11 23.34 1.85
N LEU A 427 -1.42 23.07 1.83
CA LEU A 427 -2.19 22.75 3.05
C LEU A 427 -2.19 21.25 3.38
N CYS A 428 -2.35 20.37 2.39
CA CYS A 428 -2.51 18.92 2.60
C CYS A 428 -1.36 18.05 2.06
N GLY A 429 -0.39 18.62 1.33
CA GLY A 429 0.73 17.90 0.73
C GLY A 429 0.43 17.22 -0.62
N LEU A 430 -0.83 17.20 -1.07
CA LEU A 430 -1.30 16.46 -2.24
C LEU A 430 -1.77 17.38 -3.38
N PRO A 431 -1.49 17.04 -4.66
CA PRO A 431 -2.07 17.71 -5.82
C PRO A 431 -3.44 17.11 -6.19
N LEU A 432 -4.31 17.91 -6.82
CA LEU A 432 -5.58 17.44 -7.36
C LEU A 432 -5.36 16.35 -8.42
N SER A 433 -5.81 15.13 -8.11
CA SER A 433 -5.74 13.93 -8.94
C SER A 433 -6.92 13.02 -8.61
N THR A 434 -7.09 11.89 -9.31
CA THR A 434 -8.20 10.94 -9.05
C THR A 434 -8.03 10.14 -7.76
N TYR A 435 -6.82 10.13 -7.19
CA TYR A 435 -6.43 9.29 -6.06
C TYR A 435 -7.17 9.66 -4.75
N PRO A 436 -7.15 10.91 -4.26
CA PRO A 436 -7.56 11.20 -2.88
C PRO A 436 -9.04 11.02 -2.61
N SER A 437 -9.37 10.78 -1.34
CA SER A 437 -10.74 10.48 -0.91
C SER A 437 -11.72 11.64 -1.13
N SER A 438 -11.26 12.89 -1.15
CA SER A 438 -12.12 14.07 -1.34
C SER A 438 -12.88 14.08 -2.65
N VAL A 439 -12.22 13.77 -3.77
CA VAL A 439 -12.85 13.75 -5.10
C VAL A 439 -13.79 12.55 -5.25
N LYS A 440 -13.53 11.45 -4.53
CA LYS A 440 -14.41 10.27 -4.46
C LYS A 440 -15.69 10.59 -3.66
N LEU A 441 -15.57 11.27 -2.50
CA LEU A 441 -16.73 11.74 -1.72
C LEU A 441 -17.54 12.80 -2.48
N ARG A 442 -16.88 13.80 -3.10
CA ARG A 442 -17.55 14.83 -3.93
C ARG A 442 -18.34 14.18 -5.07
N TRP A 443 -17.71 13.28 -5.83
CA TRP A 443 -18.39 12.51 -6.89
C TRP A 443 -19.59 11.72 -6.36
N ALA A 444 -19.45 11.01 -5.23
CA ALA A 444 -20.53 10.25 -4.62
C ALA A 444 -21.72 11.13 -4.23
N LEU A 445 -21.47 12.30 -3.62
CA LEU A 445 -22.51 13.28 -3.27
C LEU A 445 -23.24 13.86 -4.49
N ASP A 446 -22.63 13.83 -5.67
CA ASP A 446 -23.19 14.42 -6.90
C ASP A 446 -23.82 13.37 -7.84
N ASN A 447 -23.53 12.08 -7.64
CA ASN A 447 -23.96 10.99 -8.53
C ASN A 447 -24.80 9.90 -7.83
N LEU A 448 -24.78 9.80 -6.49
CA LEU A 448 -25.46 8.73 -5.74
C LEU A 448 -26.55 9.29 -4.82
N PRO A 449 -27.85 9.18 -5.19
CA PRO A 449 -28.96 9.73 -4.40
C PRO A 449 -28.95 9.29 -2.94
N ARG A 450 -28.73 8.00 -2.64
CA ARG A 450 -28.65 7.48 -1.25
C ARG A 450 -27.58 8.16 -0.40
N VAL A 451 -26.46 8.59 -1.00
CA VAL A 451 -25.37 9.30 -0.30
C VAL A 451 -25.75 10.78 -0.10
N ARG A 452 -26.36 11.40 -1.12
CA ARG A 452 -26.88 12.76 -1.08
C ARG A 452 -27.97 12.92 -0.01
N ASP A 453 -28.95 12.02 0.03
CA ASP A 453 -30.06 12.03 0.97
C ASP A 453 -29.55 11.92 2.42
N ALA A 454 -28.64 10.96 2.69
CA ALA A 454 -28.03 10.78 4.01
C ALA A 454 -27.18 11.98 4.45
N TYR A 455 -26.52 12.67 3.50
CA TYR A 455 -25.74 13.88 3.76
C TYR A 455 -26.63 15.07 4.09
N ASP A 456 -27.64 15.35 3.28
CA ASP A 456 -28.53 16.49 3.52
C ASP A 456 -29.45 16.29 4.74
N ALA A 457 -29.68 15.04 5.16
CA ALA A 457 -30.31 14.67 6.43
C ALA A 457 -29.33 14.51 7.62
N GLY A 458 -28.02 14.74 7.43
CA GLY A 458 -27.02 14.80 8.51
C GLY A 458 -26.63 13.46 9.15
N HIS A 459 -26.81 12.34 8.45
CA HIS A 459 -26.47 10.99 8.93
C HIS A 459 -25.57 10.17 7.99
N LEU A 460 -24.92 10.82 7.02
CA LEU A 460 -23.80 10.23 6.29
C LEU A 460 -22.57 10.12 7.21
N ALA A 461 -21.92 8.96 7.22
CA ALA A 461 -20.58 8.77 7.74
C ALA A 461 -19.60 8.46 6.59
N PHE A 462 -18.40 9.02 6.69
CA PHE A 462 -17.28 8.80 5.79
C PHE A 462 -16.15 8.06 6.50
N GLY A 463 -15.35 7.31 5.75
CA GLY A 463 -14.07 6.79 6.23
C GLY A 463 -13.20 6.24 5.11
N THR A 464 -11.90 6.25 5.35
CA THR A 464 -10.97 5.32 4.72
C THR A 464 -11.13 3.91 5.32
N VAL A 465 -10.49 2.90 4.73
CA VAL A 465 -10.70 1.48 5.07
C VAL A 465 -10.34 1.16 6.53
N ASP A 466 -9.31 1.78 7.10
CA ASP A 466 -9.02 1.73 8.54
C ASP A 466 -10.24 2.10 9.37
N SER A 467 -10.87 3.24 9.07
CA SER A 467 -11.96 3.79 9.84
C SER A 467 -13.21 2.93 9.78
N TRP A 468 -13.50 2.37 8.59
CA TRP A 468 -14.57 1.39 8.39
C TRP A 468 -14.33 0.11 9.20
N LEU A 469 -13.12 -0.47 9.15
CA LEU A 469 -12.78 -1.67 9.91
C LEU A 469 -12.83 -1.41 11.41
N ILE A 470 -12.22 -0.33 11.91
CA ILE A 470 -12.25 0.03 13.34
C ILE A 470 -13.70 0.19 13.81
N TYR A 471 -14.55 0.88 13.04
CA TYR A 471 -15.97 1.05 13.35
C TYR A 471 -16.70 -0.29 13.44
N ARG A 472 -16.62 -1.15 12.41
CA ARG A 472 -17.32 -2.45 12.40
C ARG A 472 -16.78 -3.43 13.44
N LEU A 473 -15.46 -3.54 13.61
CA LEU A 473 -14.82 -4.44 14.58
C LEU A 473 -15.09 -4.05 16.05
N ASN A 474 -15.44 -2.79 16.33
CA ASN A 474 -15.96 -2.34 17.63
C ASN A 474 -17.48 -2.56 17.82
N GLY A 475 -18.18 -3.15 16.84
CA GLY A 475 -19.63 -3.41 16.88
C GLY A 475 -20.51 -2.42 16.10
N GLY A 476 -19.90 -1.50 15.34
CA GLY A 476 -20.62 -0.56 14.46
C GLY A 476 -21.62 0.32 15.20
N ALA A 477 -22.80 0.51 14.63
CA ALA A 477 -23.88 1.30 15.23
C ALA A 477 -24.41 0.72 16.56
N SER A 478 -24.21 -0.56 16.81
CA SER A 478 -24.64 -1.28 18.02
C SER A 478 -23.62 -1.23 19.17
N ALA A 479 -22.49 -0.55 18.98
CA ALA A 479 -21.41 -0.46 19.96
C ALA A 479 -21.81 0.33 21.22
N SER A 480 -21.30 -0.10 22.38
CA SER A 480 -21.61 0.48 23.69
C SER A 480 -20.32 0.81 24.46
N PRO A 481 -20.21 1.98 25.10
CA PRO A 481 -21.25 3.00 25.29
C PRO A 481 -21.50 3.91 24.06
N ALA A 482 -20.61 3.88 23.06
CA ALA A 482 -20.77 4.60 21.79
C ALA A 482 -19.90 3.95 20.69
N PRO A 483 -20.23 4.14 19.39
CA PRO A 483 -19.38 3.70 18.29
C PRO A 483 -18.02 4.40 18.23
N ILE A 484 -16.98 3.63 17.87
CA ILE A 484 -15.63 4.14 17.65
C ILE A 484 -15.47 4.52 16.18
N HIS A 485 -15.56 5.82 15.88
CA HIS A 485 -15.37 6.37 14.52
C HIS A 485 -14.13 7.27 14.49
N VAL A 486 -12.99 6.65 14.17
CA VAL A 486 -11.65 7.27 14.21
C VAL A 486 -10.85 6.90 12.97
N THR A 487 -9.77 7.63 12.71
CA THR A 487 -8.77 7.33 11.66
C THR A 487 -7.41 7.84 12.14
N ASP A 488 -6.31 7.28 11.65
CA ASP A 488 -4.98 7.73 12.06
C ASP A 488 -4.46 8.93 11.24
N SER A 489 -3.48 9.66 11.79
CA SER A 489 -2.81 10.79 11.13
C SER A 489 -2.26 10.45 9.73
N THR A 490 -1.83 9.20 9.46
CA THR A 490 -1.38 8.78 8.13
C THR A 490 -2.52 8.62 7.14
N ASN A 491 -3.57 7.85 7.45
CA ASN A 491 -4.76 7.73 6.59
C ASN A 491 -5.45 9.08 6.37
N ALA A 492 -5.63 9.88 7.42
CA ALA A 492 -6.22 11.22 7.36
C ALA A 492 -5.49 12.15 6.37
N SER A 493 -4.16 12.07 6.30
CA SER A 493 -3.37 12.86 5.34
C SER A 493 -3.67 12.56 3.86
N ARG A 494 -4.24 11.38 3.56
CA ARG A 494 -4.54 10.92 2.19
C ARG A 494 -5.88 11.41 1.65
N THR A 495 -6.67 12.06 2.50
CA THR A 495 -8.04 12.47 2.16
C THR A 495 -8.14 13.77 1.35
N MET A 496 -7.09 14.60 1.36
CA MET A 496 -7.15 16.06 1.05
C MET A 496 -8.11 16.87 1.95
N PHE A 497 -8.56 16.35 3.10
CA PHE A 497 -9.33 17.12 4.08
C PHE A 497 -8.48 17.56 5.30
N MET A 498 -7.37 16.88 5.57
CA MET A 498 -6.49 17.21 6.70
C MET A 498 -5.42 18.25 6.31
N ASN A 499 -5.22 19.25 7.17
CA ASN A 499 -4.06 20.13 7.13
C ASN A 499 -2.82 19.41 7.67
N LEU A 500 -1.79 19.30 6.84
CA LEU A 500 -0.58 18.52 7.12
C LEU A 500 0.27 19.12 8.25
N HIS A 501 0.16 20.42 8.55
CA HIS A 501 0.89 21.08 9.63
C HIS A 501 0.18 21.01 11.00
N THR A 502 -1.15 20.82 11.03
CA THR A 502 -1.94 20.84 12.28
C THR A 502 -2.56 19.49 12.66
N LEU A 503 -2.48 18.50 11.76
CA LEU A 503 -3.07 17.15 11.89
C LEU A 503 -4.56 17.18 12.25
N LYS A 504 -5.30 18.11 11.64
CA LYS A 504 -6.74 18.33 11.83
C LYS A 504 -7.40 18.60 10.49
N TYR A 505 -8.71 18.37 10.42
CA TYR A 505 -9.50 18.78 9.25
C TYR A 505 -9.43 20.30 9.05
N ASP A 506 -9.18 20.72 7.82
CA ASP A 506 -9.06 22.13 7.45
C ASP A 506 -10.39 22.67 6.90
N PRO A 507 -10.96 23.74 7.48
CA PRO A 507 -12.17 24.37 6.93
C PRO A 507 -12.01 24.86 5.49
N ALA A 508 -10.82 25.27 5.06
CA ALA A 508 -10.58 25.72 3.68
C ALA A 508 -10.55 24.55 2.68
N LEU A 509 -9.94 23.42 3.07
CA LEU A 509 -9.96 22.19 2.27
C LEU A 509 -11.39 21.66 2.14
N LEU A 510 -12.10 21.50 3.27
CA LEU A 510 -13.49 21.05 3.29
C LEU A 510 -14.40 21.97 2.46
N SER A 511 -14.26 23.29 2.59
CA SER A 511 -15.03 24.27 1.80
C SER A 511 -14.68 24.27 0.31
N PHE A 512 -13.46 23.89 -0.09
CA PHE A 512 -13.11 23.79 -1.52
C PHE A 512 -13.83 22.63 -2.21
N PHE A 513 -14.03 21.51 -1.51
CA PHE A 513 -14.77 20.35 -2.00
C PHE A 513 -16.28 20.42 -1.67
N ASP A 514 -16.80 21.58 -1.24
CA ASP A 514 -18.20 21.79 -0.82
C ASP A 514 -18.70 20.74 0.20
N ILE A 515 -17.87 20.48 1.22
CA ILE A 515 -18.16 19.58 2.34
C ILE A 515 -18.40 20.41 3.61
N ASP A 516 -19.66 20.63 3.97
CA ASP A 516 -20.08 21.08 5.29
C ASP A 516 -19.88 19.94 6.33
N PRO A 517 -19.03 20.11 7.37
CA PRO A 517 -18.80 19.12 8.41
C PRO A 517 -19.96 18.99 9.42
N ALA A 518 -20.98 19.83 9.38
CA ALA A 518 -22.20 19.65 10.17
C ALA A 518 -23.16 18.59 9.57
N LYS A 519 -22.94 18.19 8.31
CA LYS A 519 -23.76 17.24 7.55
C LYS A 519 -23.17 15.83 7.43
N ILE A 520 -21.92 15.64 7.85
CA ILE A 520 -21.21 14.38 7.70
C ILE A 520 -20.39 14.06 8.94
N ALA A 521 -20.52 12.84 9.44
CA ALA A 521 -19.57 12.31 10.41
C ALA A 521 -18.24 12.08 9.68
N LEU A 522 -17.24 12.91 9.97
CA LEU A 522 -15.84 12.65 9.65
C LEU A 522 -15.19 11.93 10.83
N PRO A 523 -14.34 10.90 10.58
CA PRO A 523 -13.72 10.14 11.65
C PRO A 523 -12.76 11.01 12.44
N LYS A 524 -12.75 10.87 13.77
CA LYS A 524 -11.83 11.62 14.62
C LYS A 524 -10.39 11.18 14.33
N ILE A 525 -9.55 12.13 13.91
CA ILE A 525 -8.11 11.91 13.70
C ILE A 525 -7.44 11.65 15.06
N VAL A 526 -6.64 10.58 15.14
CA VAL A 526 -5.90 10.16 16.34
C VAL A 526 -4.46 9.71 15.97
N PRO A 527 -3.53 9.64 16.93
CA PRO A 527 -2.20 9.11 16.66
C PRO A 527 -2.24 7.65 16.20
N SER A 528 -1.37 7.28 15.26
CA SER A 528 -1.15 5.94 14.70
C SER A 528 -0.81 4.86 15.74
N SER A 529 -0.34 5.23 16.94
CA SER A 529 -0.15 4.33 18.09
C SER A 529 -0.82 4.95 19.32
N HIS A 530 -1.86 4.30 19.86
CA HIS A 530 -2.59 4.77 21.03
C HIS A 530 -3.38 3.64 21.73
N PRO A 531 -3.18 3.36 23.03
CA PRO A 531 -3.68 2.15 23.71
C PRO A 531 -5.20 1.96 23.71
N THR A 532 -5.96 3.06 23.63
CA THR A 532 -7.43 3.05 23.80
C THR A 532 -8.22 3.77 22.72
N ALA A 533 -7.58 4.40 21.71
CA ALA A 533 -8.28 5.30 20.78
C ALA A 533 -9.11 4.53 19.74
N PHE A 534 -8.64 3.36 19.34
CA PHE A 534 -9.29 2.48 18.37
C PHE A 534 -10.20 1.43 19.05
N GLY A 535 -10.38 1.51 20.37
CA GLY A 535 -11.22 0.60 21.14
C GLY A 535 -10.69 -0.84 21.15
N LYS A 536 -11.57 -1.81 20.88
CA LYS A 536 -11.26 -3.24 20.97
C LYS A 536 -12.20 -4.08 20.10
N LEU A 537 -11.75 -5.27 19.72
CA LEU A 537 -12.55 -6.26 19.02
C LEU A 537 -13.78 -6.63 19.86
N ALA A 538 -14.99 -6.43 19.34
CA ALA A 538 -16.24 -6.65 20.06
C ALA A 538 -16.75 -8.10 19.99
N SER A 539 -16.35 -8.83 18.95
CA SER A 539 -16.84 -10.16 18.57
C SER A 539 -15.72 -11.05 18.02
N GLY A 540 -16.05 -12.28 17.65
CA GLY A 540 -15.09 -13.26 17.13
C GLY A 540 -14.16 -13.82 18.22
N PRO A 541 -13.14 -14.61 17.85
CA PRO A 541 -12.33 -15.36 18.80
C PRO A 541 -11.22 -14.52 19.47
N LEU A 542 -11.11 -13.22 19.12
CA LEU A 542 -10.28 -12.21 19.80
C LEU A 542 -11.14 -11.15 20.51
N ALA A 543 -12.42 -11.43 20.81
CA ALA A 543 -13.29 -10.50 21.51
C ALA A 543 -12.67 -10.02 22.84
N GLY A 544 -12.60 -8.70 23.01
CA GLY A 544 -11.97 -8.03 24.15
C GLY A 544 -10.53 -7.56 23.91
N VAL A 545 -9.82 -8.08 22.90
CA VAL A 545 -8.44 -7.68 22.57
C VAL A 545 -8.41 -6.25 22.03
N PRO A 546 -7.57 -5.35 22.56
CA PRO A 546 -7.53 -3.95 22.17
C PRO A 546 -7.00 -3.78 20.74
N ILE A 547 -7.55 -2.79 20.02
CA ILE A 547 -6.96 -2.27 18.79
C ILE A 547 -6.12 -1.06 19.22
N ALA A 548 -4.82 -1.09 18.94
CA ALA A 548 -3.86 -0.14 19.54
C ALA A 548 -2.94 0.55 18.53
N GLY A 549 -2.88 0.05 17.29
CA GLY A 549 -2.12 0.66 16.20
C GLY A 549 -2.95 0.77 14.92
N CYS A 550 -2.75 1.84 14.16
CA CYS A 550 -3.38 2.08 12.87
C CYS A 550 -2.44 2.86 11.95
N LEU A 551 -2.12 2.34 10.76
CA LEU A 551 -1.24 2.97 9.77
C LEU A 551 -1.69 2.61 8.34
N GLY A 552 -1.77 3.61 7.45
CA GLY A 552 -1.97 3.35 6.02
C GLY A 552 -0.84 2.51 5.42
N ASP A 553 -1.15 1.58 4.52
CA ASP A 553 -0.26 0.52 4.01
C ASP A 553 1.19 0.92 3.76
N GLN A 554 1.41 1.96 2.93
CA GLN A 554 2.77 2.36 2.55
C GLN A 554 3.54 3.05 3.68
N SER A 555 2.83 3.70 4.62
CA SER A 555 3.38 4.23 5.87
C SER A 555 3.73 3.10 6.84
N SER A 556 2.86 2.10 6.95
CA SER A 556 3.11 0.88 7.74
C SER A 556 4.34 0.12 7.24
N ALA A 557 4.50 -0.02 5.93
CA ALA A 557 5.70 -0.63 5.35
C ALA A 557 7.00 0.15 5.65
N LEU A 558 6.96 1.48 5.86
CA LEU A 558 8.13 2.24 6.32
C LEU A 558 8.46 1.94 7.80
N VAL A 559 7.44 1.82 8.64
CA VAL A 559 7.60 1.45 10.06
C VAL A 559 8.14 0.02 10.20
N GLY A 560 7.61 -0.95 9.45
CA GLY A 560 8.08 -2.35 9.46
C GLY A 560 9.43 -2.59 8.77
N GLN A 561 10.01 -1.57 8.14
CA GLN A 561 11.40 -1.55 7.68
C GLN A 561 12.32 -0.80 8.66
N CYS A 562 11.79 -0.33 9.80
CA CYS A 562 12.44 0.51 10.81
C CYS A 562 13.01 1.84 10.25
N GLY A 563 12.32 2.43 9.25
CA GLY A 563 12.71 3.67 8.58
C GLY A 563 12.46 4.93 9.42
N PHE A 564 13.03 4.99 10.63
CA PHE A 564 12.72 5.99 11.65
C PHE A 564 13.58 7.25 11.60
N LEU A 565 14.68 7.26 10.85
CA LEU A 565 15.59 8.42 10.73
C LEU A 565 15.39 9.17 9.40
N PRO A 566 15.52 10.52 9.38
CA PRO A 566 15.53 11.29 8.13
C PRO A 566 16.63 10.81 7.18
N GLY A 567 16.31 10.62 5.90
CA GLY A 567 17.24 10.05 4.92
C GLY A 567 17.03 8.56 4.61
N GLN A 568 16.26 7.86 5.44
CA GLN A 568 15.91 6.46 5.22
C GLN A 568 14.71 6.31 4.27
N ALA A 569 14.88 5.46 3.26
CA ALA A 569 13.88 5.20 2.23
C ALA A 569 13.40 3.75 2.27
N LYS A 570 12.14 3.52 1.87
CA LYS A 570 11.64 2.18 1.52
C LYS A 570 11.00 2.19 0.13
N ASN A 571 11.06 1.08 -0.61
CA ASN A 571 10.28 0.87 -1.83
C ASN A 571 9.57 -0.50 -1.82
N THR A 572 8.24 -0.48 -1.96
CA THR A 572 7.39 -1.67 -2.05
C THR A 572 7.11 -2.01 -3.51
N TYR A 573 7.55 -3.18 -3.97
CA TYR A 573 7.45 -3.59 -5.37
C TYR A 573 6.24 -4.52 -5.62
N GLY A 574 5.07 -3.93 -5.83
CA GLY A 574 3.84 -4.63 -6.20
C GLY A 574 3.59 -4.64 -7.71
N THR A 575 2.33 -4.42 -8.11
CA THR A 575 1.95 -4.17 -9.50
C THR A 575 2.62 -2.89 -10.02
N GLY A 576 2.53 -1.81 -9.26
CA GLY A 576 3.42 -0.64 -9.34
C GLY A 576 4.48 -0.65 -8.23
N CYS A 577 5.15 0.48 -8.02
CA CYS A 577 6.02 0.70 -6.84
C CYS A 577 5.55 1.90 -6.02
N PHE A 578 5.79 1.86 -4.71
CA PHE A 578 5.51 2.94 -3.77
C PHE A 578 6.72 3.19 -2.87
N LEU A 579 7.38 4.33 -3.12
CA LEU A 579 8.51 4.81 -2.35
C LEU A 579 8.04 5.77 -1.27
N LEU A 580 8.46 5.57 -0.02
CA LEU A 580 8.40 6.58 1.04
C LEU A 580 9.81 6.90 1.52
N TYR A 581 10.03 8.17 1.87
CA TYR A 581 11.30 8.71 2.33
C TYR A 581 11.07 9.59 3.56
N ASN A 582 11.65 9.22 4.69
CA ASN A 582 11.50 9.93 5.95
C ASN A 582 12.19 11.31 5.89
N VAL A 583 11.46 12.38 6.22
CA VAL A 583 11.96 13.77 6.28
C VAL A 583 11.93 14.39 7.69
N GLY A 584 11.68 13.57 8.71
CA GLY A 584 11.64 14.02 10.10
C GLY A 584 10.36 14.75 10.48
N HIS A 585 10.48 15.73 11.39
CA HIS A 585 9.35 16.32 12.11
C HIS A 585 8.69 17.54 11.44
N GLU A 586 9.14 17.93 10.25
CA GLU A 586 8.57 19.06 9.49
C GLU A 586 8.19 18.59 8.08
N PRO A 587 6.98 18.87 7.57
CA PRO A 587 6.55 18.39 6.27
C PRO A 587 7.24 19.13 5.11
N VAL A 588 7.83 18.38 4.18
CA VAL A 588 8.48 18.92 2.98
C VAL A 588 7.48 18.95 1.84
N ILE A 589 6.95 20.13 1.50
CA ILE A 589 6.10 20.31 0.31
C ILE A 589 6.96 20.23 -0.96
N SER A 590 6.67 19.24 -1.81
CA SER A 590 7.47 18.94 -3.00
C SER A 590 7.47 20.05 -4.05
N LYS A 591 8.62 20.21 -4.72
CA LYS A 591 8.80 21.02 -5.94
C LYS A 591 9.15 20.18 -7.16
N SER A 592 9.25 18.86 -6.98
CA SER A 592 9.58 17.86 -8.00
C SER A 592 8.43 16.88 -8.25
N GLY A 593 7.20 17.23 -7.86
CA GLY A 593 5.98 16.47 -8.15
C GLY A 593 5.72 15.26 -7.25
N LEU A 594 6.38 15.18 -6.10
CA LEU A 594 6.14 14.15 -5.07
C LEU A 594 4.95 14.54 -4.19
N LEU A 595 4.45 13.58 -3.43
CA LEU A 595 3.43 13.79 -2.39
C LEU A 595 4.13 14.08 -1.06
N ALA A 596 3.60 15.00 -0.25
CA ALA A 596 3.97 15.15 1.15
C ALA A 596 2.89 14.50 2.03
N THR A 597 3.30 13.69 3.01
CA THR A 597 2.38 12.83 3.80
C THR A 597 2.87 12.68 5.23
N VAL A 598 1.99 12.28 6.16
CA VAL A 598 2.44 11.79 7.47
C VAL A 598 3.03 10.40 7.27
N ALA A 599 4.22 10.16 7.82
CA ALA A 599 4.89 8.86 7.85
C ALA A 599 4.34 8.00 8.98
N TYR A 600 4.25 8.56 10.19
CA TYR A 600 3.64 7.95 11.37
C TYR A 600 3.48 9.00 12.49
N ASP A 601 2.49 8.79 13.36
CA ASP A 601 2.27 9.59 14.56
C ASP A 601 2.16 8.66 15.78
N PHE A 602 3.27 8.42 16.49
CA PHE A 602 3.27 7.47 17.60
C PHE A 602 2.79 8.04 18.95
N GLY A 603 2.27 9.28 18.96
CA GLY A 603 1.72 9.90 20.16
C GLY A 603 2.72 9.95 21.34
N ASN A 604 2.21 9.75 22.55
CA ASN A 604 2.99 9.74 23.81
C ASN A 604 4.02 10.88 23.95
N GLY A 605 3.66 12.10 23.53
CA GLY A 605 4.54 13.27 23.58
C GLY A 605 5.64 13.32 22.50
N ARG A 606 5.81 12.26 21.68
CA ARG A 606 6.67 12.29 20.49
C ARG A 606 6.08 13.25 19.45
N LYS A 607 6.93 13.93 18.68
CA LYS A 607 6.47 14.67 17.49
C LYS A 607 6.08 13.67 16.37
N PRO A 608 5.02 13.94 15.60
CA PRO A 608 4.74 13.24 14.34
C PRO A 608 5.96 13.28 13.39
N VAL A 609 6.04 12.31 12.50
CA VAL A 609 7.06 12.25 11.44
C VAL A 609 6.39 12.26 10.07
N TYR A 610 7.01 12.95 9.12
CA TYR A 610 6.52 13.12 7.76
C TYR A 610 7.40 12.37 6.76
N ALA A 611 6.82 12.10 5.59
CA ALA A 611 7.54 11.53 4.46
C ALA A 611 7.25 12.30 3.16
N LEU A 612 8.21 12.24 2.25
CA LEU A 612 7.94 12.37 0.82
C LEU A 612 7.53 11.00 0.27
N GLU A 613 6.59 10.98 -0.66
CA GLU A 613 6.14 9.77 -1.35
C GLU A 613 6.15 9.96 -2.88
N GLY A 614 6.57 8.91 -3.58
CA GLY A 614 6.49 8.83 -5.04
C GLY A 614 6.06 7.44 -5.48
N SER A 615 5.26 7.37 -6.55
CA SER A 615 4.68 6.13 -7.06
C SER A 615 5.08 5.88 -8.51
N ILE A 616 5.16 4.61 -8.87
CA ILE A 616 5.47 4.14 -10.24
C ILE A 616 4.31 3.26 -10.68
N ALA A 617 3.63 3.63 -11.77
CA ALA A 617 2.46 2.89 -12.28
C ALA A 617 2.79 1.45 -12.70
N VAL A 618 3.99 1.23 -13.27
CA VAL A 618 4.35 -0.02 -13.94
C VAL A 618 5.68 -0.58 -13.46
N ALA A 619 5.60 -1.57 -12.57
CA ALA A 619 6.72 -2.37 -12.08
C ALA A 619 6.44 -3.87 -12.31
N GLY A 620 5.80 -4.55 -11.35
CA GLY A 620 5.34 -5.94 -11.51
C GLY A 620 4.32 -6.12 -12.64
N SER A 621 3.56 -5.09 -13.02
CA SER A 621 2.72 -5.10 -14.24
C SER A 621 3.55 -5.18 -15.53
N GLY A 622 4.77 -4.63 -15.57
CA GLY A 622 5.70 -4.79 -16.70
C GLY A 622 6.11 -6.25 -16.88
N VAL A 623 6.40 -6.95 -15.78
CA VAL A 623 6.64 -8.40 -15.80
C VAL A 623 5.37 -9.17 -16.20
N LYS A 624 4.20 -8.84 -15.64
CA LYS A 624 2.91 -9.46 -16.01
C LYS A 624 2.61 -9.27 -17.51
N PHE A 625 2.98 -8.14 -18.12
CA PHE A 625 2.86 -7.89 -19.56
C PHE A 625 3.77 -8.80 -20.40
N LEU A 626 5.05 -8.95 -20.05
CA LEU A 626 5.95 -9.89 -20.74
C LEU A 626 5.47 -11.35 -20.65
N VAL A 627 4.85 -11.74 -19.51
CA VAL A 627 4.23 -13.06 -19.32
C VAL A 627 2.96 -13.20 -20.16
N LYS A 628 1.93 -12.39 -19.90
CA LYS A 628 0.57 -12.59 -20.44
C LYS A 628 0.39 -12.11 -21.87
N ASN A 629 1.05 -11.02 -22.28
CA ASN A 629 0.80 -10.38 -23.57
C ASN A 629 1.84 -10.77 -24.62
N LEU A 630 3.11 -10.91 -24.24
CA LEU A 630 4.20 -11.26 -25.17
C LEU A 630 4.65 -12.74 -25.11
N ASN A 631 4.16 -13.51 -24.13
CA ASN A 631 4.53 -14.92 -23.93
C ASN A 631 6.06 -15.13 -23.93
N PHE A 632 6.78 -14.36 -23.12
CA PHE A 632 8.24 -14.47 -22.99
C PHE A 632 8.65 -15.61 -22.07
N VAL A 633 7.90 -15.81 -20.97
CA VAL A 633 8.05 -16.91 -20.01
C VAL A 633 6.66 -17.32 -19.50
N PRO A 634 6.43 -18.59 -19.13
CA PRO A 634 5.12 -19.07 -18.70
C PRO A 634 4.68 -18.56 -17.32
N ALA A 635 5.60 -18.04 -16.51
CA ALA A 635 5.31 -17.51 -15.18
C ALA A 635 6.28 -16.38 -14.81
N ALA A 636 5.79 -15.38 -14.06
CA ALA A 636 6.56 -14.22 -13.62
C ALA A 636 7.83 -14.58 -12.83
N THR A 637 7.81 -15.70 -12.10
CA THR A 637 8.98 -16.22 -11.36
C THR A 637 10.18 -16.51 -12.25
N ARG A 638 9.98 -16.83 -13.53
CA ARG A 638 11.06 -17.14 -14.50
C ARG A 638 11.63 -15.91 -15.19
N ILE A 639 11.14 -14.69 -14.90
CA ILE A 639 11.63 -13.48 -15.60
C ILE A 639 13.08 -13.14 -15.25
N SER A 640 13.51 -13.43 -14.01
CA SER A 640 14.89 -13.24 -13.56
C SER A 640 15.84 -14.12 -14.37
N ASP A 641 15.51 -15.40 -14.57
CA ASP A 641 16.30 -16.35 -15.37
C ASP A 641 16.47 -15.86 -16.81
N LEU A 642 15.38 -15.37 -17.42
CA LEU A 642 15.41 -14.83 -18.78
C LEU A 642 16.24 -13.53 -18.85
N ALA A 643 16.12 -12.63 -17.88
CA ALA A 643 16.95 -11.43 -17.80
C ALA A 643 18.43 -11.74 -17.50
N ALA A 644 18.72 -12.88 -16.86
CA ALA A 644 20.06 -13.38 -16.54
C ALA A 644 20.69 -14.21 -17.68
N SER A 645 19.93 -14.63 -18.70
CA SER A 645 20.48 -15.34 -19.88
C SER A 645 21.27 -14.42 -20.82
N VAL A 646 21.38 -13.14 -20.48
CA VAL A 646 22.15 -12.10 -21.17
C VAL A 646 22.94 -11.28 -20.13
N PRO A 647 24.14 -10.75 -20.47
CA PRO A 647 24.97 -10.02 -19.51
C PRO A 647 24.38 -8.67 -19.11
N ASP A 648 23.78 -7.95 -20.06
CA ASP A 648 23.21 -6.61 -19.90
C ASP A 648 21.90 -6.45 -20.70
N ASN A 649 21.45 -5.21 -20.93
CA ASN A 649 20.23 -4.90 -21.69
C ASN A 649 20.40 -4.93 -23.22
N GLY A 650 21.58 -5.22 -23.76
CA GLY A 650 21.85 -5.25 -25.21
C GLY A 650 21.67 -3.90 -25.90
N GLY A 651 21.70 -2.79 -25.15
CA GLY A 651 21.37 -1.44 -25.62
C GLY A 651 19.88 -1.11 -25.60
N VAL A 652 19.01 -2.03 -25.20
CA VAL A 652 17.56 -1.86 -25.15
C VAL A 652 17.14 -1.02 -23.95
N VAL A 653 16.19 -0.10 -24.16
CA VAL A 653 15.56 0.69 -23.09
C VAL A 653 14.04 0.59 -23.24
N PHE A 654 13.33 0.21 -22.18
CA PHE A 654 11.87 0.06 -22.20
C PHE A 654 11.21 1.09 -21.27
N VAL A 655 10.72 2.20 -21.82
CA VAL A 655 9.91 3.16 -21.06
C VAL A 655 8.54 2.55 -20.82
N THR A 656 8.26 2.06 -19.61
CA THR A 656 7.06 1.28 -19.28
C THR A 656 5.78 2.12 -19.06
N ALA A 657 5.64 3.22 -19.79
CA ALA A 657 4.59 4.24 -19.63
C ALA A 657 3.18 3.81 -20.10
N PHE A 658 2.70 2.61 -19.79
CA PHE A 658 1.41 2.09 -20.29
C PHE A 658 0.22 3.02 -19.98
N SER A 659 0.25 3.62 -18.79
CA SER A 659 -0.73 4.61 -18.30
C SER A 659 -0.09 5.99 -18.09
N GLY A 660 0.90 6.35 -18.93
CA GLY A 660 1.77 7.50 -18.71
C GLY A 660 2.86 7.22 -17.65
N LEU A 661 3.51 8.28 -17.18
CA LEU A 661 4.51 8.28 -16.11
C LEU A 661 4.10 9.26 -15.01
N PHE A 662 4.18 8.82 -13.76
CA PHE A 662 3.93 9.66 -12.58
C PHE A 662 5.20 10.40 -12.15
N ALA A 663 5.34 10.73 -10.86
CA ALA A 663 6.48 11.47 -10.32
C ALA A 663 7.85 10.81 -10.65
N PRO A 664 8.91 11.59 -10.87
CA PRO A 664 8.93 13.06 -10.98
C PRO A 664 8.47 13.59 -12.35
N TYR A 665 8.16 12.72 -13.31
CA TYR A 665 7.98 13.08 -14.73
C TYR A 665 6.64 13.74 -15.04
N TRP A 666 5.54 13.16 -14.53
CA TRP A 666 4.15 13.59 -14.80
C TRP A 666 3.85 13.79 -16.30
N ILE A 667 4.04 12.70 -17.07
CA ILE A 667 3.82 12.63 -18.51
C ILE A 667 2.60 11.73 -18.76
N ASP A 668 1.44 12.33 -19.03
CA ASP A 668 0.19 11.64 -19.37
C ASP A 668 0.09 11.28 -20.86
N ASP A 669 0.74 12.04 -21.73
CA ASP A 669 0.74 11.86 -23.20
C ASP A 669 1.65 10.73 -23.74
N ALA A 670 2.32 9.98 -22.87
CA ALA A 670 3.24 8.90 -23.23
C ALA A 670 2.57 7.51 -23.25
N LYS A 671 3.19 6.58 -24.01
CA LYS A 671 2.86 5.14 -24.01
C LYS A 671 4.09 4.27 -23.87
N GLY A 672 3.87 2.98 -23.57
CA GLY A 672 4.93 1.99 -23.38
C GLY A 672 5.80 1.82 -24.63
N THR A 673 7.05 2.28 -24.57
CA THR A 673 7.91 2.44 -25.77
C THR A 673 9.25 1.73 -25.57
N LEU A 674 9.64 0.90 -26.55
CA LEU A 674 10.82 0.04 -26.51
C LEU A 674 11.85 0.48 -27.56
N PHE A 675 12.97 1.03 -27.09
CA PHE A 675 14.06 1.58 -27.90
C PHE A 675 15.28 0.64 -27.95
N GLY A 676 16.21 0.88 -28.88
CA GLY A 676 17.51 0.22 -28.93
C GLY A 676 17.52 -1.19 -29.54
N ILE A 677 16.44 -1.59 -30.19
CA ILE A 677 16.32 -2.91 -30.84
C ILE A 677 17.27 -3.01 -32.05
N THR A 678 18.01 -4.12 -32.15
CA THR A 678 18.83 -4.51 -33.32
C THR A 678 18.58 -5.97 -33.67
N GLN A 679 19.20 -6.49 -34.73
CA GLN A 679 19.19 -7.92 -35.08
C GLN A 679 19.76 -8.83 -33.99
N HIS A 680 20.52 -8.27 -33.04
CA HIS A 680 21.14 -9.00 -31.91
C HIS A 680 20.28 -9.00 -30.64
N THR A 681 19.16 -8.25 -30.63
CA THR A 681 18.26 -8.18 -29.48
C THR A 681 17.54 -9.52 -29.25
N GLN A 682 17.35 -9.89 -27.99
CA GLN A 682 16.78 -11.18 -27.58
C GLN A 682 15.71 -10.95 -26.51
N LYS A 683 14.87 -11.97 -26.25
CA LYS A 683 13.88 -11.93 -25.15
C LYS A 683 14.54 -11.58 -23.79
N GLY A 684 15.77 -12.05 -23.55
CA GLY A 684 16.54 -11.73 -22.35
C GLY A 684 16.90 -10.25 -22.21
N HIS A 685 17.37 -9.62 -23.29
CA HIS A 685 17.69 -8.18 -23.33
C HIS A 685 16.47 -7.30 -22.98
N ILE A 686 15.28 -7.69 -23.47
CA ILE A 686 14.02 -6.98 -23.18
C ILE A 686 13.53 -7.25 -21.74
N ALA A 687 13.65 -8.50 -21.26
CA ALA A 687 13.35 -8.84 -19.85
C ALA A 687 14.25 -8.05 -18.89
N ARG A 688 15.55 -7.94 -19.20
CA ARG A 688 16.51 -7.11 -18.48
C ARG A 688 16.09 -5.63 -18.48
N ALA A 689 15.82 -5.05 -19.66
CA ALA A 689 15.38 -3.67 -19.79
C ALA A 689 14.07 -3.37 -19.01
N THR A 690 13.20 -4.37 -18.83
CA THR A 690 11.94 -4.24 -18.04
C THR A 690 12.20 -4.17 -16.53
N LEU A 691 13.18 -4.93 -16.02
CA LEU A 691 13.61 -4.83 -14.62
C LEU A 691 14.33 -3.49 -14.39
N GLU A 692 15.28 -3.14 -15.27
CA GLU A 692 16.01 -1.87 -15.20
C GLU A 692 15.09 -0.64 -15.29
N ALA A 693 14.04 -0.69 -16.11
CA ALA A 693 13.03 0.38 -16.20
C ALA A 693 12.37 0.69 -14.85
N THR A 694 12.15 -0.32 -14.01
CA THR A 694 11.68 -0.11 -12.63
C THR A 694 12.77 0.60 -11.82
N CYS A 695 14.03 0.14 -11.92
CA CYS A 695 15.15 0.70 -11.19
C CYS A 695 15.50 2.16 -11.54
N TYR A 696 15.37 2.55 -12.82
CA TYR A 696 15.55 3.93 -13.26
C TYR A 696 14.42 4.85 -12.76
N GLN A 697 13.17 4.36 -12.76
CA GLN A 697 12.04 5.12 -12.19
C GLN A 697 12.18 5.29 -10.67
N THR A 698 12.57 4.23 -9.95
CA THR A 698 12.92 4.32 -8.51
C THR A 698 14.03 5.33 -8.27
N LYS A 699 15.10 5.32 -9.09
CA LYS A 699 16.17 6.32 -8.98
C LYS A 699 15.66 7.75 -9.17
N ALA A 700 14.88 8.01 -10.21
CA ALA A 700 14.40 9.36 -10.49
C ALA A 700 13.53 9.93 -9.36
N ILE A 701 12.72 9.08 -8.72
CA ILE A 701 11.95 9.44 -7.52
C ILE A 701 12.88 9.71 -6.33
N LEU A 702 13.88 8.87 -6.10
CA LEU A 702 14.85 9.07 -5.01
C LEU A 702 15.71 10.35 -5.20
N ASP A 703 16.18 10.62 -6.41
CA ASP A 703 16.91 11.85 -6.74
C ASP A 703 16.03 13.10 -6.49
N ALA A 704 14.73 13.02 -6.80
CA ALA A 704 13.75 14.06 -6.48
C ALA A 704 13.50 14.19 -4.97
N MET A 705 13.45 13.08 -4.21
CA MET A 705 13.28 13.07 -2.75
C MET A 705 14.48 13.73 -2.05
N ALA A 706 15.71 13.40 -2.45
CA ALA A 706 16.92 14.03 -1.92
C ALA A 706 16.98 15.53 -2.23
N LYS A 707 16.65 15.91 -3.48
CA LYS A 707 16.59 17.31 -3.92
C LYS A 707 15.57 18.14 -3.15
N ASP A 708 14.36 17.62 -2.93
CA ASP A 708 13.28 18.36 -2.28
C ASP A 708 13.46 18.42 -0.74
N SER A 709 13.97 17.34 -0.12
CA SER A 709 14.20 17.27 1.33
C SER A 709 15.52 17.90 1.79
N GLY A 710 16.49 18.10 0.89
CA GLY A 710 17.84 18.53 1.22
C GLY A 710 18.71 17.47 1.94
N HIS A 711 18.19 16.27 2.15
CA HIS A 711 18.89 15.17 2.81
C HIS A 711 19.55 14.25 1.76
N ALA A 712 20.70 13.68 2.10
CA ALA A 712 21.31 12.65 1.27
C ALA A 712 20.55 11.32 1.38
N LEU A 713 20.56 10.52 0.32
CA LEU A 713 20.05 9.15 0.36
C LEU A 713 21.04 8.27 1.13
N GLU A 714 20.61 7.63 2.22
CA GLU A 714 21.46 6.70 2.98
C GLU A 714 21.30 5.25 2.50
N SER A 715 20.06 4.75 2.51
CA SER A 715 19.72 3.36 2.25
C SER A 715 18.33 3.23 1.65
N LEU A 716 18.10 2.15 0.91
CA LEU A 716 16.79 1.78 0.39
C LEU A 716 16.38 0.40 0.90
N ALA A 717 15.47 0.37 1.87
CA ALA A 717 14.79 -0.85 2.27
C ALA A 717 13.80 -1.31 1.18
N VAL A 718 13.65 -2.61 0.95
CA VAL A 718 12.84 -3.13 -0.17
C VAL A 718 12.00 -4.35 0.21
N ASP A 719 10.78 -4.39 -0.29
CA ASP A 719 9.82 -5.49 -0.08
C ASP A 719 8.87 -5.68 -1.27
N GLY A 720 7.92 -6.60 -1.16
CA GLY A 720 7.00 -6.95 -2.26
C GLY A 720 7.56 -7.89 -3.32
N GLY A 721 6.72 -8.21 -4.31
CA GLY A 721 6.91 -9.29 -5.28
C GLY A 721 8.16 -9.18 -6.18
N LEU A 722 8.50 -7.99 -6.69
CA LEU A 722 9.68 -7.84 -7.56
C LEU A 722 11.00 -7.86 -6.76
N SER A 723 10.96 -7.53 -5.46
CA SER A 723 12.15 -7.53 -4.60
C SER A 723 12.80 -8.91 -4.49
N ASN A 724 12.06 -9.98 -4.77
CA ASN A 724 12.55 -11.36 -4.85
C ASN A 724 13.60 -11.57 -5.97
N SER A 725 13.66 -10.71 -6.98
CA SER A 725 14.68 -10.78 -8.02
C SER A 725 15.99 -10.18 -7.52
N ASP A 726 16.93 -11.03 -7.10
CA ASP A 726 18.31 -10.63 -6.75
C ASP A 726 18.97 -9.80 -7.86
N LEU A 727 18.68 -10.13 -9.12
CA LEU A 727 19.13 -9.41 -10.31
C LEU A 727 18.59 -7.97 -10.36
N CYS A 728 17.31 -7.79 -10.02
CA CYS A 728 16.67 -6.47 -9.96
C CYS A 728 17.15 -5.66 -8.75
N MET A 729 17.42 -6.30 -7.60
CA MET A 729 17.89 -5.60 -6.40
C MET A 729 19.35 -5.19 -6.49
N GLN A 730 20.20 -6.01 -7.12
CA GLN A 730 21.57 -5.63 -7.46
C GLN A 730 21.57 -4.46 -8.46
N ALA A 731 20.82 -4.58 -9.56
CA ALA A 731 20.65 -3.48 -10.52
C ALA A 731 20.08 -2.20 -9.86
N GLN A 732 19.20 -2.32 -8.86
CA GLN A 732 18.70 -1.18 -8.11
C GLN A 732 19.80 -0.47 -7.32
N ALA A 733 20.68 -1.22 -6.63
CA ALA A 733 21.81 -0.68 -5.88
C ALA A 733 22.84 -0.04 -6.83
N ASP A 734 23.15 -0.72 -7.94
CA ASP A 734 24.05 -0.24 -9.00
C ASP A 734 23.58 1.07 -9.63
N ILE A 735 22.29 1.17 -9.99
CA ILE A 735 21.70 2.34 -10.63
C ILE A 735 21.57 3.51 -9.64
N SER A 736 21.01 3.26 -8.45
CA SER A 736 20.82 4.31 -7.43
C SER A 736 22.13 4.81 -6.83
N GLY A 737 23.13 3.93 -6.70
CA GLY A 737 24.41 4.21 -6.09
C GLY A 737 24.39 4.25 -4.55
N ILE A 738 23.39 3.61 -3.92
CA ILE A 738 23.22 3.42 -2.47
C ILE A 738 22.98 1.94 -2.13
N ARG A 739 23.09 1.57 -0.85
CA ARG A 739 22.77 0.20 -0.38
C ARG A 739 21.28 -0.11 -0.51
N VAL A 740 20.97 -1.35 -0.89
CA VAL A 740 19.60 -1.89 -0.96
C VAL A 740 19.46 -3.02 0.04
N ASP A 741 18.47 -2.93 0.92
CA ASP A 741 18.28 -3.80 2.08
C ASP A 741 16.98 -4.59 1.98
N ARG A 742 17.07 -5.90 1.72
CA ARG A 742 15.91 -6.80 1.64
C ARG A 742 15.84 -7.71 2.87
N PRO A 743 14.86 -7.55 3.78
CA PRO A 743 14.67 -8.45 4.91
C PRO A 743 14.28 -9.87 4.45
N ALA A 744 14.47 -10.87 5.32
CA ALA A 744 13.99 -12.22 5.06
C ALA A 744 12.46 -12.32 5.23
N MET A 745 11.94 -11.68 6.28
CA MET A 745 10.50 -11.51 6.53
C MET A 745 9.99 -10.34 5.70
N ARG A 746 9.04 -10.61 4.79
CA ARG A 746 8.62 -9.69 3.71
C ARG A 746 7.28 -8.98 3.94
N GLU A 747 6.56 -9.35 4.98
CA GLU A 747 5.25 -8.76 5.34
C GLU A 747 5.44 -7.50 6.20
N THR A 748 6.31 -6.60 5.72
CA THR A 748 6.73 -5.37 6.40
C THR A 748 5.56 -4.42 6.63
N THR A 749 4.60 -4.38 5.71
CA THR A 749 3.31 -3.69 5.89
C THR A 749 2.62 -4.11 7.19
N ALA A 750 2.42 -5.42 7.40
CA ALA A 750 1.77 -5.94 8.60
C ALA A 750 2.65 -5.75 9.86
N LEU A 751 3.97 -5.94 9.75
CA LEU A 751 4.88 -5.70 10.87
C LEU A 751 4.81 -4.25 11.36
N GLY A 752 4.64 -3.25 10.48
CA GLY A 752 4.52 -1.85 10.87
C GLY A 752 3.32 -1.56 11.79
N ALA A 753 2.18 -2.20 11.52
CA ALA A 753 0.98 -2.06 12.36
C ALA A 753 1.11 -2.84 13.66
N ALA A 754 1.77 -4.01 13.65
CA ALA A 754 2.14 -4.71 14.86
C ALA A 754 3.08 -3.87 15.75
N ILE A 755 4.09 -3.21 15.17
CA ILE A 755 4.97 -2.26 15.87
C ILE A 755 4.16 -1.11 16.48
N ALA A 756 3.25 -0.49 15.72
CA ALA A 756 2.41 0.60 16.23
C ALA A 756 1.52 0.14 17.41
N ALA A 757 0.92 -1.05 17.33
CA ALA A 757 0.13 -1.61 18.42
C ALA A 757 0.98 -2.04 19.63
N GLY A 758 2.19 -2.56 19.39
CA GLY A 758 3.12 -2.97 20.44
C GLY A 758 3.71 -1.79 21.22
N LEU A 759 4.07 -0.69 20.53
CA LEU A 759 4.49 0.57 21.16
C LEU A 759 3.39 1.18 22.04
N ALA A 760 2.13 1.11 21.60
CA ALA A 760 0.98 1.55 22.38
C ALA A 760 0.71 0.70 23.63
N LEU A 761 1.21 -0.53 23.69
CA LEU A 761 0.94 -1.53 24.73
C LEU A 761 2.19 -1.98 25.52
N GLY A 762 3.33 -1.31 25.33
CA GLY A 762 4.58 -1.60 26.03
C GLY A 762 5.21 -2.96 25.70
N VAL A 763 4.90 -3.54 24.53
CA VAL A 763 5.63 -4.70 23.98
C VAL A 763 7.03 -4.27 23.50
N TRP A 764 7.11 -3.05 22.98
CA TRP A 764 8.34 -2.28 22.83
C TRP A 764 8.09 -0.93 23.53
N ASN A 765 9.07 -0.41 24.25
CA ASN A 765 8.95 0.85 25.00
C ASN A 765 9.40 2.03 24.14
N GLU A 766 10.49 1.82 23.41
CA GLU A 766 11.18 2.83 22.60
C GLU A 766 11.45 2.34 21.18
N LEU A 767 11.65 3.27 20.25
CA LEU A 767 12.06 2.93 18.88
C LEU A 767 13.46 2.28 18.83
N ASP A 768 14.24 2.44 19.90
CA ASP A 768 15.54 1.81 20.09
C ASP A 768 15.43 0.28 20.32
N ASP A 769 14.33 -0.20 20.91
CA ASP A 769 14.07 -1.64 21.12
C ASP A 769 13.87 -2.36 19.77
N LEU A 770 13.32 -1.63 18.78
CA LEU A 770 13.05 -2.11 17.42
C LEU A 770 14.32 -2.31 16.57
N LYS A 771 15.51 -1.98 17.08
CA LYS A 771 16.77 -2.12 16.33
C LYS A 771 17.03 -3.56 15.88
N ASN A 772 16.68 -4.56 16.70
CA ASN A 772 16.91 -5.98 16.40
C ASN A 772 15.75 -6.64 15.62
N VAL A 773 14.60 -5.98 15.52
CA VAL A 773 13.40 -6.49 14.85
C VAL A 773 13.66 -6.68 13.34
N ASN A 774 13.24 -7.82 12.81
CA ASN A 774 13.39 -8.18 11.38
C ASN A 774 14.84 -7.99 10.82
N GLN A 775 15.86 -8.33 11.61
CA GLN A 775 17.25 -8.41 11.13
C GLN A 775 17.64 -9.77 10.56
N SER A 776 17.02 -10.86 11.03
CA SER A 776 17.39 -12.23 10.65
C SER A 776 17.31 -12.46 9.13
N GLY A 777 18.33 -13.10 8.56
CA GLY A 777 18.42 -13.46 7.15
C GLY A 777 18.40 -12.30 6.14
N ARG A 778 18.51 -11.03 6.58
CA ARG A 778 18.51 -9.85 5.71
C ARG A 778 19.62 -9.92 4.67
N LYS A 779 19.28 -9.72 3.39
CA LYS A 779 20.24 -9.63 2.28
C LYS A 779 20.46 -8.17 1.90
N VAL A 780 21.71 -7.74 1.98
CA VAL A 780 22.17 -6.41 1.55
C VAL A 780 22.78 -6.53 0.16
N PHE A 781 22.41 -5.63 -0.74
CA PHE A 781 23.01 -5.45 -2.06
C PHE A 781 23.76 -4.12 -2.06
N THR A 782 25.05 -4.15 -2.39
CA THR A 782 25.90 -2.95 -2.45
C THR A 782 26.14 -2.53 -3.91
N PRO A 783 26.30 -1.23 -4.19
CA PRO A 783 26.67 -0.76 -5.53
C PRO A 783 28.03 -1.31 -5.94
N SER A 784 28.12 -1.81 -7.18
CA SER A 784 29.38 -2.17 -7.82
C SER A 784 30.22 -0.93 -8.19
N ALA A 785 31.47 -1.16 -8.57
CA ALA A 785 32.39 -0.10 -8.95
C ALA A 785 32.05 0.61 -10.29
N GLU A 786 31.10 0.10 -11.08
CA GLU A 786 30.80 0.58 -12.44
C GLU A 786 29.99 1.90 -12.50
N ARG A 787 30.13 2.79 -11.50
CA ARG A 787 29.30 4.00 -11.32
C ARG A 787 29.20 4.88 -12.57
N GLU A 788 30.26 5.01 -13.36
CA GLU A 788 30.24 5.81 -14.59
C GLU A 788 29.39 5.19 -15.71
N LYS A 789 29.36 3.85 -15.82
CA LYS A 789 28.49 3.09 -16.74
C LYS A 789 27.04 3.25 -16.34
N ASN A 790 26.74 3.15 -15.04
CA ASN A 790 25.38 3.28 -14.51
C ASN A 790 24.82 4.69 -14.73
N LEU A 791 25.65 5.73 -14.58
CA LEU A 791 25.31 7.11 -14.95
C LEU A 791 25.07 7.29 -16.46
N LYS A 792 25.84 6.62 -17.33
CA LYS A 792 25.61 6.62 -18.79
C LYS A 792 24.31 5.88 -19.16
N MET A 793 23.97 4.81 -18.45
CA MET A 793 22.72 4.06 -18.62
C MET A 793 21.49 4.87 -18.18
N PHE A 794 21.55 5.54 -17.02
CA PHE A 794 20.46 6.42 -16.57
C PHE A 794 20.22 7.59 -17.55
N LYS A 795 21.27 8.20 -18.12
CA LYS A 795 21.12 9.24 -19.17
C LYS A 795 20.46 8.71 -20.45
N LYS A 796 20.70 7.46 -20.84
CA LYS A 796 19.98 6.81 -21.95
C LYS A 796 18.50 6.58 -21.61
N TRP A 797 18.21 6.24 -20.36
CA TRP A 797 16.84 6.16 -19.86
C TRP A 797 16.12 7.52 -19.93
N GLU A 798 16.74 8.60 -19.42
CA GLU A 798 16.17 9.96 -19.48
C GLU A 798 15.91 10.40 -20.93
N GLN A 799 16.85 10.11 -21.84
CA GLN A 799 16.66 10.35 -23.27
C GLN A 799 15.45 9.58 -23.84
N ALA A 800 15.30 8.30 -23.49
CA ALA A 800 14.18 7.48 -23.95
C ALA A 800 12.83 7.97 -23.40
N VAL A 801 12.79 8.44 -22.15
CA VAL A 801 11.59 9.04 -21.55
C VAL A 801 11.17 10.30 -22.31
N GLU A 802 12.09 11.23 -22.58
CA GLU A 802 11.77 12.45 -23.35
C GLU A 802 11.32 12.10 -24.78
N MET A 803 11.93 11.10 -25.40
CA MET A 803 11.52 10.57 -26.73
C MET A 803 10.17 9.83 -26.73
N SER A 804 9.56 9.56 -25.56
CA SER A 804 8.25 8.89 -25.44
C SER A 804 7.06 9.86 -25.31
N ARG A 805 7.33 11.18 -25.28
CA ARG A 805 6.34 12.25 -25.03
C ARG A 805 5.59 12.67 -26.29
N GLY A 806 4.42 13.28 -26.11
CA GLY A 806 3.59 13.80 -27.19
C GLY A 806 3.10 12.74 -28.17
N TRP A 807 2.99 11.49 -27.70
CA TRP A 807 2.56 10.32 -28.47
C TRP A 807 1.03 10.28 -28.61
N VAL A 808 0.32 10.36 -27.48
CA VAL A 808 -1.14 10.52 -27.45
C VAL A 808 -1.51 11.92 -27.91
N ARG A 809 -2.51 12.04 -28.79
CA ARG A 809 -3.03 13.33 -29.29
C ARG A 809 -4.52 13.22 -29.57
N ASP A 810 -5.32 13.99 -28.85
CA ASP A 810 -6.80 13.96 -28.86
C ASP A 810 -7.48 14.28 -30.21
N ASN A 811 -6.71 14.55 -31.27
CA ASN A 811 -7.18 14.97 -32.59
C ASN A 811 -6.72 14.02 -33.73
N LEU A 812 -6.44 12.74 -33.43
CA LEU A 812 -5.93 11.75 -34.40
C LEU A 812 -6.62 10.37 -34.36
N GLU A 813 -7.77 10.26 -33.68
CA GLU A 813 -8.70 9.12 -33.79
C GLU A 813 -9.84 9.42 -34.78
#